data_AF-A0A353P133-F1
#
_entry.id   AF-A0A353P133-F1
#
_cell.length_a   1.000
_cell.length_b   1.000
_cell.length_c   1.000
_cell.angle_alpha   90.00
_cell.angle_beta   90.00
_cell.angle_gamma   90.00
#
_symmetry.space_group_name_H-M   'P 1'
#
loop_
_entity.id
_entity.type
_entity.pdbx_description
1 polymer ?
#
loop_
_entity_poly.entity_id
_entity_poly.type
_entity_poly.pdbx_seq_one_letter_code
_entity_poly.pdbx_strand_id
1 'polypeptide(L)'
;MLKSVKKLEIVLVLVCVIIAGITSATSITISNPGFETGSDNVTAPPWVRTSGVYYASSLGDYDEGSVISDRAASLKSTGSSYVQQTLSDVYSDNYDIYQIDFGIGYRCDSATEGDINYLRVSLWDVNDNIELAGETIMIGDPGVNASQSPNVEVVLDRRVYLKIWSEYMPHHEVALRFTNKHSTTNPESATAVIDNIEVHTFRRMAHWDFDSSLEDETGGHDASALPNKSVHYASGGLEDYCLYLRPSLGYYGCSAANSGAFNYDNFTLSGWTYMSSWGMGMGTQGIVSYRNTGSNCSGFSFYCTSDNKWQFHTGSSAGYDSLTGPSIVSGQWNHFAITFERTGTYSGSEAIGAKRMYINGQLVTSKSNVRYKYAVPTVPFLIGAGKPEMYPACDYFFNGYLDDVRYHNWRMSSAQIADMYGQSLDNAYTDTVDSIRLVSYNIAHAEGEDGVLNLSRIADVIEDTEGDIIGLQEVDNGKARSNYVDQAAWLANNLNMYYAYGPTIDNTYGNAILSKYPILCVNNYKLPLYGSEEQRAVMVATILIGGKVVHFANTHLINEVENMHIRNFQVKEILKIVNHFTDIPIFMSGDFNERRSNPPMDLLKQIFKDSYNLAEITINDENKWDHVMICHSFIDSGGTVPYNETFINSVTQVASNHYPIIADIEP
;
A
#
# COMPACT_ATOMS: atom_id res chain seq x y z
N MET A 1 -30.31 20.40 -58.64
CA MET A 1 -30.50 20.98 -57.29
C MET A 1 -30.06 19.92 -56.29
N LEU A 2 -28.84 19.76 -55.78
CA LEU A 2 -27.66 20.60 -55.52
C LEU A 2 -27.90 21.86 -54.68
N LYS A 3 -27.17 21.92 -53.54
CA LYS A 3 -26.85 23.03 -52.59
C LYS A 3 -27.84 23.18 -51.42
N SER A 4 -27.45 23.40 -50.16
CA SER A 4 -26.15 23.79 -49.56
C SER A 4 -26.14 23.55 -48.04
N VAL A 5 -25.09 22.95 -47.49
CA VAL A 5 -24.01 23.57 -46.66
C VAL A 5 -24.42 23.95 -45.22
N LYS A 6 -23.90 23.17 -44.26
CA LYS A 6 -23.31 23.76 -43.04
C LYS A 6 -21.81 23.52 -43.11
N LYS A 7 -21.07 24.62 -43.31
CA LYS A 7 -19.61 24.70 -43.27
C LYS A 7 -19.17 24.63 -41.80
N LEU A 8 -18.45 23.58 -41.49
CA LEU A 8 -17.10 23.56 -40.93
C LEU A 8 -16.46 24.93 -40.66
N GLU A 9 -16.03 25.17 -39.42
CA GLU A 9 -14.74 25.79 -39.15
C GLU A 9 -13.91 24.82 -38.29
N ILE A 10 -12.83 24.35 -38.90
CA ILE A 10 -11.72 23.60 -38.31
C ILE A 10 -10.71 24.64 -37.82
N VAL A 11 -10.20 24.44 -36.60
CA VAL A 11 -8.81 24.76 -36.23
C VAL A 11 -8.32 23.51 -35.48
N LEU A 12 -7.84 22.48 -36.19
CA LEU A 12 -6.46 22.22 -36.57
C LEU A 12 -5.49 22.18 -35.38
N VAL A 13 -5.36 21.00 -34.78
CA VAL A 13 -4.10 20.50 -34.22
C VAL A 13 -3.93 19.06 -34.73
N LEU A 14 -2.90 18.83 -35.56
CA LEU A 14 -2.42 17.52 -36.01
C LEU A 14 -1.91 16.73 -34.78
N VAL A 15 -2.44 15.53 -34.48
CA VAL A 15 -2.04 14.19 -34.96
C VAL A 15 -0.65 13.73 -34.50
N CYS A 16 -0.65 12.73 -33.60
CA CYS A 16 0.00 11.44 -33.85
C CYS A 16 -0.97 10.33 -33.44
N VAL A 17 -1.44 9.55 -34.42
CA VAL A 17 -2.10 8.26 -34.23
C VAL A 17 -1.03 7.19 -34.27
N ILE A 18 -1.06 6.23 -33.34
CA ILE A 18 -0.61 4.86 -33.61
C ILE A 18 -1.78 3.90 -33.36
N ILE A 19 -1.84 2.92 -34.26
CA ILE A 19 -2.83 1.87 -34.47
C ILE A 19 -2.66 0.75 -33.43
N ALA A 20 -3.78 0.25 -32.91
CA ALA A 20 -4.07 -1.09 -32.36
C ALA A 20 -3.07 -1.77 -31.41
N GLY A 21 -3.56 -2.10 -30.20
CA GLY A 21 -3.22 -3.32 -29.45
C GLY A 21 -1.77 -3.46 -28.98
N ILE A 22 -1.59 -3.40 -27.65
CA ILE A 22 -0.33 -3.68 -26.93
C ILE A 22 0.72 -2.57 -27.09
N THR A 23 0.70 -1.60 -26.18
CA THR A 23 1.91 -0.89 -25.76
C THR A 23 2.05 -1.06 -24.26
N SER A 24 2.78 -2.10 -23.87
CA SER A 24 3.31 -2.36 -22.53
C SER A 24 4.41 -1.36 -22.16
N ALA A 25 4.14 -0.06 -22.29
CA ALA A 25 5.11 0.98 -22.00
C ALA A 25 5.31 1.10 -20.49
N THR A 26 6.42 0.53 -19.99
CA THR A 26 6.84 0.61 -18.58
C THR A 26 7.30 2.02 -18.18
N SER A 27 7.43 2.93 -19.14
CA SER A 27 7.74 4.33 -18.91
C SER A 27 7.15 5.20 -20.02
N ILE A 28 6.64 6.36 -19.63
CA ILE A 28 6.26 7.47 -20.50
C ILE A 28 7.17 8.63 -20.11
N THR A 29 8.13 8.96 -20.98
CA THR A 29 9.07 10.05 -20.77
C THR A 29 8.61 11.27 -21.57
N ILE A 30 8.36 12.39 -20.90
CA ILE A 30 8.07 13.67 -21.53
C ILE A 30 9.23 14.61 -21.18
N SER A 31 10.34 14.39 -21.88
CA SER A 31 11.57 15.16 -21.69
C SER A 31 11.52 16.48 -22.46
N ASN A 32 11.67 17.60 -21.75
CA ASN A 32 11.93 18.90 -22.36
C ASN A 32 13.44 19.22 -22.20
N PRO A 33 14.19 19.60 -23.24
CA PRO A 33 15.61 19.92 -23.12
C PRO A 33 15.90 21.31 -22.48
N GLY A 34 15.32 21.56 -21.30
CA GLY A 34 15.91 22.43 -20.28
C GLY A 34 15.37 23.86 -20.10
N PHE A 35 15.51 24.32 -18.86
CA PHE A 35 15.72 25.72 -18.44
C PHE A 35 17.11 26.20 -18.89
N GLU A 36 17.44 26.09 -20.18
CA GLU A 36 18.79 26.44 -20.63
C GLU A 36 18.95 27.95 -20.72
N THR A 37 19.91 28.41 -19.94
CA THR A 37 20.36 29.79 -19.87
C THR A 37 21.17 30.13 -21.14
N GLY A 38 20.61 30.97 -22.03
CA GLY A 38 21.36 31.84 -22.97
C GLY A 38 21.70 31.26 -24.36
N SER A 39 21.85 32.16 -25.34
CA SER A 39 22.20 31.80 -26.72
C SER A 39 23.65 31.28 -26.80
N ASP A 40 23.80 30.03 -27.24
CA ASP A 40 25.02 29.42 -27.80
C ASP A 40 25.87 28.51 -26.87
N ASN A 41 25.27 27.62 -26.06
CA ASN A 41 26.00 26.59 -25.29
C ASN A 41 27.02 27.14 -24.28
N VAL A 42 26.80 28.35 -23.74
CA VAL A 42 27.53 28.85 -22.57
C VAL A 42 26.53 29.38 -21.54
N THR A 43 26.73 28.96 -20.28
CA THR A 43 25.97 29.32 -19.07
C THR A 43 25.53 30.79 -19.07
N ALA A 44 24.22 31.09 -18.99
CA ALA A 44 23.79 32.50 -19.03
C ALA A 44 23.96 33.22 -17.69
N PRO A 45 24.25 34.53 -17.75
CA PRO A 45 24.24 35.39 -16.58
C PRO A 45 22.80 35.75 -16.15
N PRO A 46 22.63 36.32 -14.93
CA PRO A 46 21.34 36.60 -14.32
C PRO A 46 20.52 37.58 -15.16
N TRP A 47 19.21 37.34 -15.20
CA TRP A 47 18.14 38.10 -15.83
C TRP A 47 18.35 39.63 -15.82
N VAL A 48 18.85 40.19 -16.92
CA VAL A 48 18.85 41.65 -17.16
C VAL A 48 17.83 42.00 -18.25
N ARG A 49 16.90 42.89 -17.89
CA ARG A 49 15.90 43.48 -18.77
C ARG A 49 16.56 44.32 -19.88
N THR A 50 16.90 43.72 -21.03
CA THR A 50 16.81 44.43 -22.33
C THR A 50 16.94 43.49 -23.53
N SER A 51 15.85 43.45 -24.30
CA SER A 51 15.77 43.22 -25.76
C SER A 51 16.54 42.04 -26.37
N GLY A 52 15.86 40.92 -26.54
CA GLY A 52 16.25 39.88 -27.49
C GLY A 52 15.80 38.49 -27.06
N VAL A 53 14.63 38.09 -27.58
CA VAL A 53 13.90 36.83 -27.33
C VAL A 53 13.13 36.81 -26.00
N TYR A 54 11.84 36.55 -26.16
CA TYR A 54 10.74 36.87 -25.27
C TYR A 54 10.38 35.65 -24.43
N TYR A 55 10.20 35.83 -23.12
CA TYR A 55 9.12 35.13 -22.43
C TYR A 55 8.04 36.17 -22.11
N ALA A 56 6.99 36.15 -22.92
CA ALA A 56 5.85 37.03 -22.77
C ALA A 56 5.07 36.65 -21.49
N SER A 57 4.70 37.65 -20.71
CA SER A 57 3.84 37.58 -19.52
C SER A 57 2.37 37.24 -19.88
N SER A 58 2.15 36.29 -20.79
CA SER A 58 0.82 35.86 -21.23
C SER A 58 0.67 34.33 -21.37
N LEU A 59 1.63 33.53 -20.91
CA LEU A 59 1.56 32.06 -20.90
C LEU A 59 2.10 31.43 -19.59
N GLY A 60 2.30 32.24 -18.55
CA GLY A 60 2.93 31.81 -17.29
C GLY A 60 1.94 31.33 -16.23
N ASP A 61 0.68 31.17 -16.57
CA ASP A 61 -0.37 30.79 -15.63
C ASP A 61 -1.32 29.87 -16.37
N TYR A 62 -1.46 28.66 -15.88
CA TYR A 62 -2.34 27.67 -16.47
C TYR A 62 -3.60 27.55 -15.63
N ASP A 63 -4.74 27.72 -16.30
CA ASP A 63 -6.03 27.52 -15.69
C ASP A 63 -6.27 26.03 -15.42
N GLU A 64 -7.13 25.78 -14.44
CA GLU A 64 -7.73 24.49 -14.13
C GLU A 64 -8.08 23.72 -15.43
N GLY A 65 -7.37 22.62 -15.69
CA GLY A 65 -7.60 21.68 -16.80
C GLY A 65 -6.59 21.78 -17.95
N SER A 66 -5.60 22.66 -17.86
CA SER A 66 -4.64 22.89 -18.96
C SER A 66 -3.73 21.69 -19.20
N VAL A 67 -3.78 21.12 -20.42
CA VAL A 67 -2.86 20.07 -20.88
C VAL A 67 -1.58 20.69 -21.44
N ILE A 68 -0.43 20.28 -20.91
CA ILE A 68 0.90 20.73 -21.37
C ILE A 68 1.76 19.55 -21.84
N SER A 69 2.54 19.74 -22.91
CA SER A 69 3.53 18.78 -23.40
C SER A 69 4.84 19.46 -23.76
N ASP A 70 5.97 18.78 -23.52
CA ASP A 70 7.33 19.17 -23.92
C ASP A 70 7.76 20.58 -23.45
N ARG A 71 7.23 21.08 -22.32
CA ARG A 71 7.48 22.43 -21.82
C ARG A 71 7.38 22.50 -20.30
N ALA A 72 8.13 23.42 -19.71
CA ALA A 72 7.94 23.80 -18.32
C ALA A 72 6.58 24.50 -18.08
N ALA A 73 5.91 24.13 -17.00
CA ALA A 73 4.71 24.79 -16.50
C ALA A 73 5.00 25.65 -15.27
N SER A 74 4.20 26.69 -15.06
CA SER A 74 4.21 27.47 -13.82
C SER A 74 2.85 27.46 -13.14
N LEU A 75 2.87 27.26 -11.82
CA LEU A 75 1.70 27.22 -10.95
C LEU A 75 1.71 28.43 -10.02
N LYS A 76 0.70 29.30 -10.16
CA LYS A 76 0.50 30.46 -9.29
C LYS A 76 0.21 30.07 -7.84
N SER A 77 0.48 31.00 -6.92
CA SER A 77 0.06 30.93 -5.51
C SER A 77 -1.41 31.28 -5.27
N THR A 78 -2.08 31.94 -6.23
CA THR A 78 -3.47 32.42 -6.06
C THR A 78 -4.50 31.38 -6.52
N GLY A 79 -5.29 30.81 -5.60
CA GLY A 79 -6.41 29.91 -5.93
C GLY A 79 -6.00 28.48 -6.30
N SER A 80 -6.95 27.65 -6.73
CA SER A 80 -6.71 26.26 -7.18
C SER A 80 -6.14 26.24 -8.60
N SER A 81 -4.92 26.75 -8.80
CA SER A 81 -4.23 26.61 -10.09
C SER A 81 -3.62 25.22 -10.21
N TYR A 82 -3.86 24.56 -11.35
CA TYR A 82 -3.24 23.28 -11.67
C TYR A 82 -2.89 23.15 -13.14
N VAL A 83 -1.87 22.33 -13.40
CA VAL A 83 -1.52 21.87 -14.73
C VAL A 83 -1.71 20.37 -14.77
N GLN A 84 -2.11 19.86 -15.92
CA GLN A 84 -2.21 18.43 -16.12
C GLN A 84 -1.53 18.01 -17.40
N GLN A 85 -1.17 16.75 -17.47
CA GLN A 85 -0.59 16.13 -18.64
C GLN A 85 -1.30 14.81 -18.86
N THR A 86 -1.96 14.66 -20.00
CA THR A 86 -2.70 13.45 -20.32
C THR A 86 -1.73 12.30 -20.53
N LEU A 87 -1.97 11.20 -19.82
CA LEU A 87 -1.27 9.94 -19.98
C LEU A 87 -2.21 9.01 -20.77
N SER A 88 -1.93 8.83 -22.06
CA SER A 88 -2.65 7.85 -22.87
C SER A 88 -2.24 6.43 -22.48
N ASP A 89 -3.17 5.47 -22.64
CA ASP A 89 -2.94 4.02 -22.48
C ASP A 89 -2.49 3.56 -21.08
N VAL A 90 -2.88 4.29 -20.02
CA VAL A 90 -2.76 3.80 -18.64
C VAL A 90 -3.95 2.92 -18.32
N TYR A 91 -3.74 1.61 -18.33
CA TYR A 91 -4.72 0.59 -17.93
C TYR A 91 -4.21 -0.08 -16.66
N SER A 92 -5.10 -0.36 -15.71
CA SER A 92 -4.77 -1.00 -14.44
C SER A 92 -5.35 -2.39 -14.31
N ASP A 93 -4.64 -3.27 -13.61
CA ASP A 93 -5.13 -4.50 -12.97
C ASP A 93 -4.34 -4.68 -11.63
N ASN A 94 -4.89 -5.31 -10.58
CA ASN A 94 -4.60 -4.92 -9.17
C ASN A 94 -3.12 -4.69 -8.76
N TYR A 95 -2.90 -3.52 -8.13
CA TYR A 95 -1.64 -2.92 -7.64
C TYR A 95 -0.67 -2.42 -8.71
N ASP A 96 -0.78 -1.13 -9.01
CA ASP A 96 0.20 -0.41 -9.82
C ASP A 96 0.94 0.65 -9.00
N ILE A 97 2.25 0.74 -9.22
CA ILE A 97 3.09 1.81 -8.67
C ILE A 97 3.54 2.69 -9.83
N TYR A 98 3.33 3.99 -9.67
CA TYR A 98 3.78 5.01 -10.59
C TYR A 98 4.89 5.79 -9.93
N GLN A 99 6.09 5.74 -10.50
CA GLN A 99 7.16 6.65 -10.12
C GLN A 99 7.15 7.83 -11.07
N ILE A 100 7.02 9.02 -10.53
CA ILE A 100 6.99 10.26 -11.29
C ILE A 100 8.28 11.02 -10.93
N ASP A 101 9.18 11.10 -11.89
CA ASP A 101 10.37 11.93 -11.85
C ASP A 101 10.07 13.27 -12.53
N PHE A 102 10.47 14.39 -11.93
CA PHE A 102 10.30 15.72 -12.52
C PHE A 102 11.29 16.71 -11.90
N GLY A 103 11.70 17.71 -12.66
CA GLY A 103 12.42 18.86 -12.14
C GLY A 103 11.46 19.88 -11.55
N ILE A 104 11.78 20.41 -10.37
CA ILE A 104 11.02 21.51 -9.77
C ILE A 104 11.90 22.70 -9.42
N GLY A 105 11.50 23.88 -9.87
CA GLY A 105 12.12 25.16 -9.56
C GLY A 105 11.13 26.17 -8.97
N TYR A 106 11.64 27.37 -8.69
CA TYR A 106 10.92 28.45 -8.02
C TYR A 106 11.07 29.78 -8.75
N ARG A 107 10.03 30.63 -8.71
CA ARG A 107 10.08 32.02 -9.18
C ARG A 107 9.72 33.00 -8.06
N CYS A 108 10.64 33.96 -7.82
CA CYS A 108 10.50 35.06 -6.86
C CYS A 108 9.56 36.16 -7.39
N ASP A 109 8.34 36.21 -6.88
CA ASP A 109 7.53 37.43 -6.77
C ASP A 109 7.64 37.99 -5.34
N SER A 110 7.35 39.26 -5.18
CA SER A 110 7.89 40.07 -4.08
C SER A 110 7.51 39.60 -2.67
N ALA A 111 8.54 39.35 -1.85
CA ALA A 111 8.52 38.99 -0.42
C ALA A 111 8.05 37.56 -0.13
N THR A 112 8.98 36.60 -0.06
CA THR A 112 8.70 35.24 0.40
C THR A 112 8.53 35.20 1.91
N GLU A 113 7.40 34.66 2.37
CA GLU A 113 7.14 34.32 3.77
C GLU A 113 7.19 32.79 3.95
N GLY A 114 8.27 32.11 3.50
CA GLY A 114 8.51 30.69 3.78
C GLY A 114 8.22 29.69 2.65
N ASP A 115 8.24 28.41 3.01
CA ASP A 115 8.15 27.23 2.12
C ASP A 115 6.83 27.16 1.32
N ILE A 116 6.87 26.63 0.09
CA ILE A 116 5.65 26.20 -0.64
C ILE A 116 5.22 24.85 -0.06
N ASN A 117 4.27 24.87 0.86
CA ASN A 117 3.90 23.68 1.65
C ASN A 117 2.93 22.69 0.95
N TYR A 118 2.36 23.05 -0.20
CA TYR A 118 1.16 22.37 -0.72
C TYR A 118 1.16 22.08 -2.23
N LEU A 119 2.29 21.69 -2.81
CA LEU A 119 2.28 21.18 -4.18
C LEU A 119 1.78 19.73 -4.19
N ARG A 120 0.56 19.50 -4.67
CA ARG A 120 -0.02 18.17 -4.86
C ARG A 120 0.38 17.62 -6.22
N VAL A 121 0.99 16.44 -6.26
CA VAL A 121 1.27 15.65 -7.47
C VAL A 121 0.31 14.46 -7.45
N SER A 122 -0.53 14.30 -8.47
CA SER A 122 -1.60 13.29 -8.45
C SER A 122 -1.86 12.67 -9.81
N LEU A 123 -2.28 11.41 -9.82
CA LEU A 123 -2.96 10.79 -10.95
C LEU A 123 -4.44 11.12 -10.86
N TRP A 124 -4.99 11.57 -11.98
CA TRP A 124 -6.31 12.16 -12.06
C TRP A 124 -7.12 11.52 -13.17
N ASP A 125 -8.32 11.11 -12.87
CA ASP A 125 -9.28 10.67 -13.86
C ASP A 125 -9.82 11.89 -14.61
N VAL A 126 -9.51 11.99 -15.91
CA VAL A 126 -9.92 13.14 -16.73
C VAL A 126 -11.42 13.14 -17.01
N ASN A 127 -12.07 11.98 -17.09
CA ASN A 127 -13.48 11.88 -17.45
C ASN A 127 -14.39 12.08 -16.24
N ASP A 128 -14.08 11.38 -15.14
CA ASP A 128 -14.89 11.44 -13.92
C ASP A 128 -14.47 12.61 -13.00
N ASN A 129 -13.36 13.26 -13.34
CA ASN A 129 -12.79 14.39 -12.61
C ASN A 129 -12.56 14.09 -11.13
N ILE A 130 -11.91 12.95 -10.85
CA ILE A 130 -11.57 12.48 -9.50
C ILE A 130 -10.06 12.24 -9.37
N GLU A 131 -9.52 12.47 -8.17
CA GLU A 131 -8.14 12.08 -7.85
C GLU A 131 -8.09 10.57 -7.59
N LEU A 132 -7.15 9.87 -8.23
CA LEU A 132 -6.97 8.43 -8.10
C LEU A 132 -5.91 8.08 -7.06
N ALA A 133 -4.81 8.83 -7.06
CA ALA A 133 -3.84 8.90 -5.97
C ALA A 133 -3.05 10.20 -6.09
N GLY A 134 -2.46 10.64 -4.97
CA GLY A 134 -1.55 11.77 -4.99
C GLY A 134 -0.69 11.87 -3.75
N GLU A 135 0.36 12.66 -3.88
CA GLU A 135 1.29 13.01 -2.82
C GLU A 135 1.43 14.53 -2.76
N THR A 136 1.53 15.08 -1.55
CA THR A 136 1.78 16.51 -1.37
C THR A 136 3.23 16.71 -0.98
N ILE A 137 3.96 17.51 -1.75
CA ILE A 137 5.37 17.81 -1.49
C ILE A 137 5.56 19.26 -1.07
N MET A 138 6.57 19.48 -0.22
CA MET A 138 7.01 20.82 0.18
C MET A 138 8.22 21.25 -0.65
N ILE A 139 8.25 22.52 -1.04
CA ILE A 139 9.39 23.17 -1.69
C ILE A 139 9.94 24.18 -0.70
N GLY A 140 11.12 23.91 -0.15
CA GLY A 140 11.75 24.77 0.85
C GLY A 140 12.05 26.17 0.32
N ASP A 141 11.92 27.17 1.20
CA ASP A 141 12.23 28.57 0.95
C ASP A 141 13.71 28.73 0.56
N PRO A 142 14.01 29.27 -0.64
CA PRO A 142 15.39 29.51 -1.03
C PRO A 142 16.06 30.68 -0.28
N GLY A 143 15.33 31.47 0.53
CA GLY A 143 15.87 32.54 1.37
C GLY A 143 16.35 33.78 0.60
N VAL A 144 15.88 33.98 -0.63
CA VAL A 144 16.31 35.05 -1.55
C VAL A 144 15.27 36.17 -1.65
N ASN A 145 15.72 37.43 -1.55
CA ASN A 145 14.85 38.61 -1.57
C ASN A 145 14.47 39.01 -3.02
N ALA A 146 13.27 39.58 -3.20
CA ALA A 146 12.65 40.14 -4.41
C ALA A 146 13.52 41.00 -5.34
N SER A 147 14.68 41.47 -4.88
CA SER A 147 15.69 42.15 -5.71
C SER A 147 16.59 41.22 -6.52
N GLN A 148 16.52 39.92 -6.30
CA GLN A 148 17.35 38.91 -6.95
C GLN A 148 16.55 38.20 -8.06
N SER A 149 17.19 37.99 -9.20
CA SER A 149 16.59 37.23 -10.30
C SER A 149 16.24 35.81 -9.84
N PRO A 150 15.13 35.20 -10.31
CA PRO A 150 14.79 33.82 -9.95
C PRO A 150 15.99 32.93 -10.24
N ASN A 151 16.48 32.27 -9.20
CA ASN A 151 17.66 31.42 -9.32
C ASN A 151 17.23 30.09 -9.96
N VAL A 152 17.24 30.06 -11.29
CA VAL A 152 16.99 28.84 -12.10
C VAL A 152 18.02 27.74 -11.85
N GLU A 153 19.10 28.00 -11.09
CA GLU A 153 20.00 26.95 -10.60
C GLU A 153 19.44 26.15 -9.41
N VAL A 154 18.23 26.47 -8.91
CA VAL A 154 17.53 25.72 -7.83
C VAL A 154 16.44 24.81 -8.39
N VAL A 155 16.58 24.33 -9.64
CA VAL A 155 15.76 23.21 -10.11
C VAL A 155 16.28 21.95 -9.45
N LEU A 156 15.49 21.38 -8.55
CA LEU A 156 15.80 20.12 -7.89
C LEU A 156 15.00 19.01 -8.55
N ASP A 157 15.67 17.91 -8.84
CA ASP A 157 14.96 16.69 -9.22
C ASP A 157 14.07 16.24 -8.05
N ARG A 158 12.86 15.83 -8.40
CA ARG A 158 11.85 15.30 -7.51
C ARG A 158 11.38 13.97 -8.03
N ARG A 159 11.09 13.10 -7.07
CA ARG A 159 10.54 11.79 -7.29
C ARG A 159 9.37 11.58 -6.36
N VAL A 160 8.24 11.21 -6.91
CA VAL A 160 7.01 10.88 -6.20
C VAL A 160 6.60 9.46 -6.55
N TYR A 161 6.13 8.69 -5.58
CA TYR A 161 5.64 7.32 -5.79
C TYR A 161 4.14 7.27 -5.47
N LEU A 162 3.31 7.04 -6.49
CA LEU A 162 1.87 6.90 -6.32
C LEU A 162 1.48 5.43 -6.43
N LYS A 163 0.80 4.92 -5.40
CA LYS A 163 0.23 3.57 -5.37
C LYS A 163 -1.26 3.66 -5.64
N ILE A 164 -1.75 2.92 -6.62
CA ILE A 164 -3.18 2.84 -6.91
C ILE A 164 -3.61 1.38 -6.97
N TRP A 165 -4.77 1.09 -6.37
CA TRP A 165 -5.44 -0.19 -6.44
C TRP A 165 -6.26 -0.24 -7.72
N SER A 166 -6.27 -1.37 -8.45
CA SER A 166 -6.91 -1.36 -9.77
C SER A 166 -8.42 -1.18 -9.72
N GLU A 167 -9.07 -1.53 -8.60
CA GLU A 167 -10.48 -1.24 -8.39
C GLU A 167 -10.83 0.26 -8.48
N TYR A 168 -9.84 1.15 -8.34
CA TYR A 168 -10.01 2.60 -8.44
C TYR A 168 -9.52 3.18 -9.76
N MET A 169 -8.83 2.43 -10.60
CA MET A 169 -8.29 2.98 -11.84
C MET A 169 -9.28 2.83 -13.00
N PRO A 170 -9.51 3.91 -13.77
CA PRO A 170 -10.45 3.89 -14.86
C PRO A 170 -9.90 3.17 -16.10
N HIS A 171 -10.79 2.62 -16.92
CA HIS A 171 -10.44 2.05 -18.24
C HIS A 171 -10.25 3.10 -19.35
N HIS A 172 -9.96 4.36 -18.98
CA HIS A 172 -9.76 5.48 -19.90
C HIS A 172 -8.58 6.34 -19.48
N GLU A 173 -8.24 7.33 -20.33
CA GLU A 173 -7.09 8.19 -20.11
C GLU A 173 -7.13 8.84 -18.72
N VAL A 174 -6.01 8.71 -18.02
CA VAL A 174 -5.71 9.43 -16.78
C VAL A 174 -4.74 10.56 -17.08
N ALA A 175 -4.65 11.56 -16.22
CA ALA A 175 -3.69 12.63 -16.33
C ALA A 175 -2.81 12.69 -15.08
N LEU A 176 -1.54 13.02 -15.27
CA LEU A 176 -0.71 13.52 -14.19
C LEU A 176 -1.08 14.98 -13.95
N ARG A 177 -1.46 15.33 -12.73
CA ARG A 177 -1.89 16.68 -12.33
C ARG A 177 -0.99 17.21 -11.22
N PHE A 178 -0.60 18.47 -11.36
CA PHE A 178 0.12 19.22 -10.34
C PHE A 178 -0.75 20.40 -9.88
N THR A 179 -1.06 20.46 -8.59
CA THR A 179 -1.95 21.49 -8.02
C THR A 179 -1.26 22.22 -6.88
N ASN A 180 -1.30 23.56 -6.90
CA ASN A 180 -0.84 24.37 -5.78
C ASN A 180 -2.04 24.71 -4.87
N LYS A 181 -2.11 24.10 -3.68
CA LYS A 181 -3.25 24.28 -2.76
C LYS A 181 -2.90 25.24 -1.62
N HIS A 182 -2.95 26.55 -1.87
CA HIS A 182 -2.54 27.54 -0.87
C HIS A 182 -3.59 27.78 0.23
N SER A 183 -3.13 28.15 1.44
CA SER A 183 -3.97 28.65 2.55
C SER A 183 -4.28 30.15 2.34
N THR A 184 -5.47 30.61 2.73
CA THR A 184 -6.05 31.90 2.30
C THR A 184 -5.36 33.17 2.82
N THR A 185 -4.26 33.08 3.56
CA THR A 185 -3.69 34.22 4.31
C THR A 185 -2.63 35.04 3.57
N ASN A 186 -1.98 34.55 2.51
CA ASN A 186 -1.05 35.37 1.72
C ASN A 186 -0.93 34.91 0.25
N PRO A 187 -1.73 35.46 -0.69
CA PRO A 187 -1.97 34.82 -1.97
C PRO A 187 -0.93 35.10 -3.08
N GLU A 188 0.06 36.00 -2.92
CA GLU A 188 0.82 36.60 -4.05
C GLU A 188 2.34 36.34 -4.10
N SER A 189 2.89 35.37 -3.36
CA SER A 189 4.34 35.37 -3.04
C SER A 189 5.17 34.13 -3.41
N ALA A 190 4.62 33.16 -4.16
CA ALA A 190 5.43 32.03 -4.65
C ALA A 190 4.85 31.27 -5.85
N THR A 191 5.62 31.14 -6.94
CA THR A 191 5.25 30.32 -8.12
C THR A 191 6.18 29.12 -8.25
N ALA A 192 5.61 27.90 -8.29
CA ALA A 192 6.36 26.68 -8.59
C ALA A 192 6.50 26.49 -10.10
N VAL A 193 7.65 25.99 -10.52
CA VAL A 193 7.97 25.72 -11.92
C VAL A 193 8.28 24.24 -12.09
N ILE A 194 7.59 23.56 -12.99
CA ILE A 194 7.62 22.10 -13.13
C ILE A 194 8.07 21.74 -14.54
N ASP A 195 9.06 20.86 -14.68
CA ASP A 195 9.61 20.43 -15.96
C ASP A 195 10.19 19.02 -15.90
N ASN A 196 10.69 18.47 -17.01
CA ASN A 196 11.39 17.18 -17.09
C ASN A 196 10.60 15.98 -16.52
N ILE A 197 9.31 15.92 -16.83
CA ILE A 197 8.41 14.89 -16.29
C ILE A 197 8.67 13.54 -16.97
N GLU A 198 8.95 12.52 -16.17
CA GLU A 198 9.01 11.13 -16.58
C GLU A 198 8.16 10.29 -15.64
N VAL A 199 7.31 9.45 -16.20
CA VAL A 199 6.46 8.53 -15.44
C VAL A 199 6.88 7.11 -15.75
N HIS A 200 7.37 6.39 -14.74
CA HIS A 200 7.64 4.96 -14.81
C HIS A 200 6.44 4.20 -14.24
N THR A 201 5.92 3.24 -15.01
CA THR A 201 4.81 2.38 -14.61
C THR A 201 5.35 1.01 -14.23
N PHE A 202 5.10 0.64 -12.98
CA PHE A 202 5.46 -0.66 -12.43
C PHE A 202 4.16 -1.44 -12.22
N ARG A 203 3.90 -2.38 -13.14
CA ARG A 203 2.61 -3.07 -13.25
C ARG A 203 2.68 -4.55 -12.97
N ARG A 204 1.61 -5.05 -12.33
CA ARG A 204 1.34 -6.48 -12.23
C ARG A 204 0.91 -6.97 -13.61
N MET A 205 1.67 -7.90 -14.17
CA MET A 205 1.46 -8.40 -15.53
C MET A 205 0.53 -9.62 -15.58
N ALA A 206 0.52 -10.40 -14.50
CA ALA A 206 -0.33 -11.58 -14.38
C ALA A 206 -0.54 -11.94 -12.91
N HIS A 207 -1.73 -12.44 -12.61
CA HIS A 207 -2.12 -12.93 -11.31
C HIS A 207 -2.96 -14.21 -11.48
N TRP A 208 -2.68 -15.20 -10.65
CA TRP A 208 -3.43 -16.43 -10.56
C TRP A 208 -3.86 -16.60 -9.11
N ASP A 209 -5.02 -16.01 -8.78
CA ASP A 209 -5.69 -16.11 -7.49
C ASP A 209 -6.36 -17.50 -7.43
N PHE A 210 -6.01 -18.36 -6.47
CA PHE A 210 -6.63 -19.69 -6.35
C PHE A 210 -7.62 -19.71 -5.17
N ASP A 211 -8.42 -18.65 -5.07
CA ASP A 211 -9.50 -18.48 -4.10
C ASP A 211 -10.91 -18.81 -4.65
N SER A 212 -11.94 -18.60 -3.84
CA SER A 212 -13.34 -18.96 -4.16
C SER A 212 -14.11 -17.93 -5.01
N SER A 213 -13.43 -16.97 -5.64
CA SER A 213 -14.05 -16.01 -6.56
C SER A 213 -14.09 -16.55 -8.00
N LEU A 214 -15.00 -16.02 -8.84
CA LEU A 214 -15.10 -16.35 -10.28
C LEU A 214 -14.42 -15.30 -11.17
N GLU A 215 -13.71 -14.35 -10.55
CA GLU A 215 -12.94 -13.34 -11.26
C GLU A 215 -11.49 -13.81 -11.35
N ASP A 216 -11.27 -14.82 -12.20
CA ASP A 216 -9.93 -15.18 -12.63
C ASP A 216 -9.40 -14.02 -13.51
N GLU A 217 -8.71 -13.03 -12.93
CA GLU A 217 -7.99 -11.99 -13.68
C GLU A 217 -6.77 -12.58 -14.42
N THR A 218 -7.07 -13.38 -15.44
CA THR A 218 -6.30 -13.31 -16.68
C THR A 218 -7.17 -12.56 -17.66
N GLY A 219 -6.61 -11.85 -18.65
CA GLY A 219 -7.41 -11.19 -19.71
C GLY A 219 -8.32 -12.16 -20.48
N GLY A 220 -9.42 -12.60 -19.86
CA GLY A 220 -10.33 -13.70 -20.20
C GLY A 220 -9.68 -15.09 -20.23
N HIS A 221 -10.15 -16.05 -19.42
CA HIS A 221 -10.92 -17.23 -19.87
C HIS A 221 -11.06 -18.33 -18.80
N ASP A 222 -12.29 -18.83 -18.70
CA ASP A 222 -12.96 -19.63 -17.67
C ASP A 222 -12.82 -21.15 -17.85
N ALA A 223 -12.55 -21.85 -16.74
CA ALA A 223 -12.91 -23.27 -16.57
C ALA A 223 -13.57 -23.51 -15.21
N SER A 224 -14.53 -22.65 -14.87
CA SER A 224 -15.28 -22.62 -13.61
C SER A 224 -15.80 -23.98 -13.11
N ALA A 225 -15.69 -24.21 -11.79
CA ALA A 225 -16.83 -24.54 -10.92
C ALA A 225 -16.46 -24.62 -9.41
N LEU A 226 -17.08 -23.72 -8.65
CA LEU A 226 -17.30 -23.63 -7.19
C LEU A 226 -18.16 -24.81 -6.62
N PRO A 227 -18.80 -24.80 -5.41
CA PRO A 227 -18.60 -24.08 -4.12
C PRO A 227 -18.72 -25.00 -2.84
N ASN A 228 -18.36 -24.47 -1.66
CA ASN A 228 -18.84 -24.82 -0.31
C ASN A 228 -18.84 -26.30 0.18
N LYS A 229 -18.00 -26.61 1.18
CA LYS A 229 -18.32 -27.26 2.48
C LYS A 229 -17.08 -27.90 3.09
N SER A 230 -16.96 -27.77 4.41
CA SER A 230 -16.15 -28.62 5.29
C SER A 230 -16.02 -30.05 4.75
N VAL A 231 -14.79 -30.49 4.50
CA VAL A 231 -14.48 -31.80 3.90
C VAL A 231 -14.70 -32.90 4.93
N HIS A 232 -15.83 -33.60 4.85
CA HIS A 232 -16.03 -34.90 5.48
C HIS A 232 -15.87 -36.02 4.43
N TYR A 233 -15.10 -37.03 4.80
CA TYR A 233 -14.83 -38.24 4.04
C TYR A 233 -16.08 -39.10 3.83
N ALA A 234 -16.18 -39.76 2.67
CA ALA A 234 -17.00 -40.96 2.51
C ALA A 234 -16.33 -41.96 1.57
N SER A 235 -16.35 -43.23 2.01
CA SER A 235 -15.70 -44.39 1.44
C SER A 235 -16.25 -44.84 0.10
N GLY A 236 -15.35 -45.23 -0.81
CA GLY A 236 -15.58 -46.32 -1.76
C GLY A 236 -15.62 -45.93 -3.23
N GLY A 237 -14.52 -46.21 -3.93
CA GLY A 237 -14.51 -46.50 -5.36
C GLY A 237 -14.04 -45.36 -6.26
N LEU A 238 -12.85 -45.57 -6.83
CA LEU A 238 -12.25 -44.95 -8.03
C LEU A 238 -11.58 -43.56 -7.88
N GLU A 239 -10.23 -43.62 -7.82
CA GLU A 239 -9.23 -42.75 -8.46
C GLU A 239 -9.20 -41.22 -8.17
N ASP A 240 -8.25 -40.84 -7.29
CA ASP A 240 -7.15 -39.88 -7.55
C ASP A 240 -7.33 -38.32 -7.48
N TYR A 241 -6.77 -37.78 -6.37
CA TYR A 241 -5.93 -36.58 -6.10
C TYR A 241 -6.38 -35.10 -6.31
N CYS A 242 -5.86 -34.25 -5.41
CA CYS A 242 -5.75 -32.77 -5.45
C CYS A 242 -5.68 -32.23 -6.88
N LEU A 243 -6.37 -31.12 -7.17
CA LEU A 243 -6.34 -30.41 -8.47
C LEU A 243 -5.87 -31.32 -9.61
N TYR A 244 -6.70 -32.30 -9.94
CA TYR A 244 -6.38 -33.31 -10.95
C TYR A 244 -6.41 -32.64 -12.33
N LEU A 245 -5.24 -32.20 -12.81
CA LEU A 245 -5.00 -31.93 -14.24
C LEU A 245 -5.04 -33.28 -14.97
N ARG A 246 -6.24 -33.81 -15.23
CA ARG A 246 -6.41 -35.15 -15.82
C ARG A 246 -5.90 -35.14 -17.28
N PRO A 247 -4.96 -36.04 -17.66
CA PRO A 247 -4.26 -36.04 -18.95
C PRO A 247 -5.12 -36.21 -20.21
N SER A 248 -6.41 -36.54 -20.08
CA SER A 248 -7.27 -36.88 -21.21
C SER A 248 -8.06 -35.71 -21.80
N LEU A 249 -8.07 -34.53 -21.16
CA LEU A 249 -8.93 -33.40 -21.58
C LEU A 249 -8.25 -32.01 -21.65
N GLY A 250 -6.94 -31.89 -21.37
CA GLY A 250 -6.13 -30.77 -21.88
C GLY A 250 -6.39 -29.38 -21.29
N TYR A 251 -6.38 -29.22 -19.96
CA TYR A 251 -6.34 -27.90 -19.33
C TYR A 251 -5.11 -27.78 -18.44
N TYR A 252 -4.28 -26.76 -18.71
CA TYR A 252 -3.14 -26.30 -17.90
C TYR A 252 -3.20 -24.77 -17.89
N GLY A 253 -2.73 -24.12 -16.82
CA GLY A 253 -2.73 -22.66 -16.68
C GLY A 253 -2.07 -21.95 -17.88
N CYS A 254 -2.89 -21.18 -18.61
CA CYS A 254 -2.64 -20.26 -19.72
C CYS A 254 -2.12 -20.82 -21.08
N SER A 255 -2.70 -20.30 -22.17
CA SER A 255 -2.67 -20.75 -23.57
C SER A 255 -1.75 -19.91 -24.50
N ALA A 256 -1.05 -20.63 -25.38
CA ALA A 256 -0.27 -20.36 -26.62
C ALA A 256 0.18 -18.96 -27.12
N ALA A 257 -0.41 -17.82 -26.74
CA ALA A 257 -0.22 -16.56 -27.48
C ALA A 257 0.48 -15.46 -26.69
N ASN A 258 1.68 -15.70 -26.15
CA ASN A 258 2.45 -14.64 -25.47
C ASN A 258 3.97 -14.75 -25.70
N SER A 259 4.35 -14.70 -26.97
CA SER A 259 5.73 -14.52 -27.42
C SER A 259 6.27 -13.14 -26.99
N GLY A 260 6.63 -12.96 -25.72
CA GLY A 260 7.23 -11.72 -25.21
C GLY A 260 6.73 -11.24 -23.85
N ALA A 261 5.59 -11.74 -23.35
CA ALA A 261 4.88 -11.12 -22.21
C ALA A 261 5.61 -11.17 -20.86
N PHE A 262 6.68 -11.95 -20.72
CA PHE A 262 7.47 -12.05 -19.48
C PHE A 262 8.96 -11.77 -19.71
N ASN A 263 9.31 -11.02 -20.77
CA ASN A 263 10.68 -10.63 -21.07
C ASN A 263 10.94 -9.19 -20.63
N TYR A 264 11.08 -8.98 -19.33
CA TYR A 264 11.37 -7.66 -18.77
C TYR A 264 12.80 -7.58 -18.23
N ASP A 265 13.37 -6.37 -18.29
CA ASP A 265 14.68 -6.06 -17.73
C ASP A 265 14.73 -6.19 -16.21
N ASN A 266 13.60 -5.95 -15.58
CA ASN A 266 13.40 -6.12 -14.17
C ASN A 266 12.11 -6.92 -13.99
N PHE A 267 12.07 -7.85 -13.06
CA PHE A 267 10.82 -8.53 -12.74
C PHE A 267 10.82 -9.09 -11.32
N THR A 268 9.60 -9.35 -10.84
CA THR A 268 9.34 -10.09 -9.60
C THR A 268 8.29 -11.15 -9.90
N LEU A 269 8.60 -12.41 -9.62
CA LEU A 269 7.62 -13.49 -9.59
C LEU A 269 7.48 -13.97 -8.15
N SER A 270 6.25 -14.05 -7.68
CA SER A 270 5.94 -14.51 -6.33
C SER A 270 4.76 -15.47 -6.33
N GLY A 271 4.53 -16.10 -5.19
CA GLY A 271 3.34 -16.88 -4.92
C GLY A 271 3.48 -17.72 -3.67
N TRP A 272 2.42 -18.44 -3.37
CA TRP A 272 2.30 -19.28 -2.20
C TRP A 272 2.42 -20.75 -2.56
N THR A 273 3.14 -21.48 -1.72
CA THR A 273 3.39 -22.91 -1.91
C THR A 273 3.17 -23.66 -0.60
N TYR A 274 2.42 -24.75 -0.61
CA TYR A 274 2.33 -25.68 0.50
C TYR A 274 2.81 -27.05 0.04
N MET A 275 3.96 -27.50 0.54
CA MET A 275 4.46 -28.84 0.29
C MET A 275 4.20 -29.71 1.52
N SER A 276 3.39 -30.75 1.38
CA SER A 276 3.21 -31.73 2.45
C SER A 276 4.45 -32.62 2.57
N SER A 277 4.59 -33.32 3.70
CA SER A 277 5.67 -34.29 3.90
C SER A 277 5.69 -35.41 2.83
N TRP A 278 4.58 -35.64 2.13
CA TRP A 278 4.48 -36.61 1.04
C TRP A 278 5.10 -36.10 -0.27
N GLY A 279 5.01 -34.80 -0.56
CA GLY A 279 5.61 -34.20 -1.75
C GLY A 279 7.14 -34.07 -1.68
N MET A 280 7.71 -34.20 -0.49
CA MET A 280 9.14 -34.14 -0.25
C MET A 280 9.86 -35.37 -0.84
N GLY A 281 10.97 -35.16 -1.54
CA GLY A 281 11.83 -36.24 -2.05
C GLY A 281 11.32 -36.93 -3.33
N MET A 282 10.29 -36.38 -3.98
CA MET A 282 9.73 -36.88 -5.26
C MET A 282 10.55 -36.47 -6.51
N GLY A 283 11.82 -36.11 -6.33
CA GLY A 283 12.67 -35.59 -7.42
C GLY A 283 12.47 -34.10 -7.68
N THR A 284 12.91 -33.63 -8.85
CA THR A 284 12.78 -32.22 -9.24
C THR A 284 11.34 -31.91 -9.63
N GLN A 285 10.80 -30.82 -9.09
CA GLN A 285 9.40 -30.43 -9.22
C GLN A 285 9.31 -28.96 -9.61
N GLY A 286 8.59 -28.64 -10.68
CA GLY A 286 8.48 -27.29 -11.23
C GLY A 286 7.30 -26.53 -10.66
N ILE A 287 7.57 -25.37 -10.07
CA ILE A 287 6.54 -24.47 -9.55
C ILE A 287 6.08 -23.55 -10.68
N VAL A 288 7.03 -22.95 -11.40
CA VAL A 288 6.76 -22.16 -12.60
C VAL A 288 7.85 -22.36 -13.66
N SER A 289 7.46 -22.25 -14.93
CA SER A 289 8.43 -22.34 -16.03
C SER A 289 8.05 -21.50 -17.25
N TYR A 290 8.95 -20.58 -17.62
CA TYR A 290 8.89 -19.77 -18.85
C TYR A 290 10.24 -19.80 -19.54
N ARG A 291 10.53 -20.85 -20.32
CA ARG A 291 11.89 -21.08 -20.82
C ARG A 291 11.95 -21.92 -22.08
N ASN A 292 13.04 -21.78 -22.84
CA ASN A 292 13.44 -22.73 -23.88
C ASN A 292 14.63 -23.56 -23.38
N THR A 293 14.62 -24.87 -23.62
CA THR A 293 15.68 -25.81 -23.20
C THR A 293 16.60 -26.19 -24.38
N GLY A 294 17.52 -27.14 -24.15
CA GLY A 294 18.47 -27.61 -25.17
C GLY A 294 19.60 -26.62 -25.44
N SER A 295 19.94 -26.40 -26.71
CA SER A 295 21.01 -25.46 -27.11
C SER A 295 20.59 -23.98 -27.07
N ASN A 296 19.30 -23.69 -26.84
CA ASN A 296 18.74 -22.34 -26.80
C ASN A 296 18.24 -21.97 -25.39
N CYS A 297 19.07 -22.19 -24.36
CA CYS A 297 18.73 -21.80 -22.99
C CYS A 297 18.35 -20.32 -22.90
N SER A 298 17.09 -20.04 -22.59
CA SER A 298 16.53 -18.69 -22.43
C SER A 298 15.36 -18.73 -21.46
N GLY A 299 14.97 -17.57 -20.94
CA GLY A 299 13.86 -17.44 -20.01
C GLY A 299 14.24 -17.79 -18.58
N PHE A 300 13.25 -18.11 -17.77
CA PHE A 300 13.43 -18.35 -16.35
C PHE A 300 12.51 -19.45 -15.84
N SER A 301 12.80 -19.96 -14.64
CA SER A 301 11.97 -20.99 -14.01
C SER A 301 12.32 -21.21 -12.54
N PHE A 302 11.36 -21.68 -11.75
CA PHE A 302 11.48 -21.88 -10.30
C PHE A 302 11.05 -23.31 -9.91
N TYR A 303 11.89 -23.99 -9.13
CA TYR A 303 11.73 -25.41 -8.80
C TYR A 303 11.97 -25.69 -7.32
N CYS A 304 11.42 -26.83 -6.91
CA CYS A 304 11.98 -27.65 -5.85
C CYS A 304 12.95 -28.69 -6.47
N THR A 305 14.15 -28.78 -5.93
CA THR A 305 15.17 -29.77 -6.30
C THR A 305 14.90 -31.13 -5.65
N SER A 306 15.57 -32.19 -6.12
CA SER A 306 15.43 -33.54 -5.55
C SER A 306 15.83 -33.64 -4.07
N ASP A 307 16.67 -32.72 -3.56
CA ASP A 307 17.02 -32.59 -2.14
C ASP A 307 16.15 -31.56 -1.39
N ASN A 308 14.99 -31.22 -1.96
CA ASN A 308 13.98 -30.32 -1.39
C ASN A 308 14.49 -28.91 -1.08
N LYS A 309 15.24 -28.31 -2.00
CA LYS A 309 15.63 -26.89 -1.94
C LYS A 309 14.96 -26.08 -3.02
N TRP A 310 14.67 -24.82 -2.71
CA TRP A 310 14.25 -23.82 -3.69
C TRP A 310 15.36 -23.56 -4.72
N GLN A 311 15.00 -23.47 -6.00
CA GLN A 311 15.96 -23.21 -7.06
C GLN A 311 15.40 -22.32 -8.17
N PHE A 312 16.08 -21.21 -8.43
CA PHE A 312 15.74 -20.22 -9.45
C PHE A 312 16.76 -20.24 -10.59
N HIS A 313 16.28 -20.55 -11.81
CA HIS A 313 17.10 -20.58 -13.01
C HIS A 313 16.81 -19.42 -13.96
N THR A 314 17.87 -18.92 -14.60
CA THR A 314 17.82 -18.02 -15.75
C THR A 314 18.65 -18.59 -16.88
N GLY A 315 18.10 -18.62 -18.10
CA GLY A 315 18.78 -19.12 -19.29
C GLY A 315 19.62 -18.05 -19.97
N SER A 316 20.72 -18.45 -20.59
CA SER A 316 21.59 -17.59 -21.42
C SER A 316 22.19 -18.41 -22.57
N SER A 317 22.85 -17.77 -23.54
CA SER A 317 23.59 -18.53 -24.56
C SER A 317 24.75 -19.37 -24.01
N ALA A 318 25.16 -19.18 -22.75
CA ALA A 318 26.14 -20.04 -22.07
C ALA A 318 25.51 -21.24 -21.32
N GLY A 319 24.18 -21.33 -21.28
CA GLY A 319 23.43 -22.33 -20.51
C GLY A 319 22.58 -21.71 -19.39
N TYR A 320 22.06 -22.56 -18.50
CA TYR A 320 21.29 -22.13 -17.33
C TYR A 320 22.18 -21.81 -16.14
N ASP A 321 21.95 -20.64 -15.54
CA ASP A 321 22.51 -20.28 -14.25
C ASP A 321 21.49 -20.54 -13.14
N SER A 322 21.92 -21.11 -12.01
CA SER A 322 21.05 -21.49 -10.90
C SER A 322 21.36 -20.69 -9.63
N LEU A 323 20.31 -20.26 -8.92
CA LEU A 323 20.38 -19.70 -7.57
C LEU A 323 19.65 -20.68 -6.64
N THR A 324 20.37 -21.29 -5.71
CA THR A 324 19.82 -22.30 -4.79
C THR A 324 19.60 -21.67 -3.43
N GLY A 325 18.37 -21.79 -2.92
CA GLY A 325 17.95 -21.30 -1.61
C GLY A 325 18.04 -22.37 -0.52
N PRO A 326 17.42 -22.10 0.65
CA PRO A 326 17.35 -23.06 1.75
C PRO A 326 16.45 -24.26 1.40
N SER A 327 16.47 -25.25 2.29
CA SER A 327 15.52 -26.36 2.23
C SER A 327 14.09 -25.88 2.46
N ILE A 328 13.14 -26.48 1.75
CA ILE A 328 11.71 -26.25 1.90
C ILE A 328 11.27 -26.78 3.27
N VAL A 329 10.50 -25.97 4.00
CA VAL A 329 9.85 -26.42 5.23
C VAL A 329 8.49 -27.00 4.85
N SER A 330 8.33 -28.30 5.04
CA SER A 330 7.11 -29.02 4.72
C SER A 330 6.03 -28.82 5.78
N GLY A 331 4.75 -28.97 5.40
CA GLY A 331 3.62 -28.91 6.33
C GLY A 331 3.19 -27.49 6.70
N GLN A 332 3.68 -26.49 5.96
CA GLN A 332 3.30 -25.09 6.10
C GLN A 332 3.27 -24.41 4.74
N TRP A 333 2.55 -23.29 4.68
CA TRP A 333 2.61 -22.37 3.55
C TRP A 333 3.95 -21.64 3.56
N ASN A 334 4.57 -21.54 2.39
CA ASN A 334 5.79 -20.80 2.15
C ASN A 334 5.49 -19.80 1.03
N HIS A 335 5.70 -18.51 1.32
CA HIS A 335 5.68 -17.48 0.29
C HIS A 335 7.05 -17.44 -0.37
N PHE A 336 7.10 -17.63 -1.68
CA PHE A 336 8.32 -17.41 -2.46
C PHE A 336 8.22 -16.09 -3.20
N ALA A 337 9.34 -15.39 -3.33
CA ALA A 337 9.50 -14.36 -4.34
C ALA A 337 10.90 -14.44 -4.96
N ILE A 338 10.97 -14.31 -6.27
CA ILE A 338 12.22 -14.25 -7.02
C ILE A 338 12.24 -12.94 -7.83
N THR A 339 13.37 -12.26 -7.81
CA THR A 339 13.54 -11.02 -8.57
C THR A 339 14.72 -11.13 -9.51
N PHE A 340 14.61 -10.52 -10.68
CA PHE A 340 15.76 -10.19 -11.52
C PHE A 340 15.81 -8.67 -11.72
N GLU A 341 17.01 -8.11 -11.67
CA GLU A 341 17.27 -6.70 -11.90
C GLU A 341 18.43 -6.56 -12.89
N ARG A 342 18.22 -5.84 -13.98
CA ARG A 342 19.26 -5.56 -14.96
C ARG A 342 20.27 -4.56 -14.38
N THR A 343 21.54 -4.90 -14.50
CA THR A 343 22.68 -4.05 -14.13
C THR A 343 23.57 -3.72 -15.33
N GLY A 344 23.28 -4.29 -16.50
CA GLY A 344 24.04 -4.05 -17.72
C GLY A 344 23.50 -4.81 -18.93
N THR A 345 24.15 -4.62 -20.08
CA THR A 345 23.79 -5.25 -21.35
C THR A 345 24.88 -6.23 -21.76
N TYR A 346 24.51 -7.48 -22.08
CA TYR A 346 25.44 -8.42 -22.71
C TYR A 346 25.29 -8.39 -24.24
N SER A 347 24.05 -8.41 -24.73
CA SER A 347 23.70 -8.29 -26.15
C SER A 347 22.29 -7.72 -26.31
N GLY A 348 21.82 -7.50 -27.55
CA GLY A 348 20.48 -7.00 -27.82
C GLY A 348 19.33 -7.90 -27.33
N SER A 349 19.61 -9.16 -26.96
CA SER A 349 18.62 -10.11 -26.43
C SER A 349 19.02 -10.72 -25.10
N GLU A 350 20.09 -10.21 -24.48
CA GLU A 350 20.60 -10.70 -23.19
C GLU A 350 21.02 -9.57 -22.25
N ALA A 351 20.43 -9.57 -21.06
CA ALA A 351 20.78 -8.70 -19.96
C ALA A 351 21.87 -9.32 -19.07
N ILE A 352 22.67 -8.46 -18.45
CA ILE A 352 23.47 -8.79 -17.26
C ILE A 352 22.73 -8.21 -16.06
N GLY A 353 22.57 -9.00 -15.01
CA GLY A 353 21.82 -8.54 -13.85
C GLY A 353 22.13 -9.29 -12.56
N ALA A 354 21.33 -8.97 -11.54
CA ALA A 354 21.32 -9.63 -10.25
C ALA A 354 19.98 -10.36 -10.06
N LYS A 355 20.06 -11.63 -9.66
CA LYS A 355 18.89 -12.38 -9.19
C LYS A 355 18.89 -12.53 -7.69
N ARG A 356 17.70 -12.51 -7.10
CA ARG A 356 17.48 -12.64 -5.66
C ARG A 356 16.33 -13.59 -5.41
N MET A 357 16.39 -14.28 -4.28
CA MET A 357 15.34 -15.18 -3.81
C MET A 357 14.98 -14.78 -2.39
N TYR A 358 13.68 -14.69 -2.16
CA TYR A 358 13.09 -14.39 -0.89
C TYR A 358 12.15 -15.54 -0.53
N ILE A 359 12.16 -15.92 0.74
CA ILE A 359 11.24 -16.89 1.31
C ILE A 359 10.64 -16.24 2.54
N ASN A 360 9.31 -16.24 2.64
CA ASN A 360 8.56 -15.66 3.74
C ASN A 360 8.97 -14.19 4.01
N GLY A 361 9.01 -13.39 2.95
CA GLY A 361 9.37 -11.96 3.02
C GLY A 361 10.87 -11.66 3.18
N GLN A 362 11.67 -12.66 3.58
CA GLN A 362 13.09 -12.49 3.88
C GLN A 362 13.98 -12.82 2.69
N LEU A 363 14.99 -11.98 2.42
CA LEU A 363 16.00 -12.27 1.42
C LEU A 363 16.88 -13.44 1.87
N VAL A 364 16.77 -14.59 1.20
CA VAL A 364 17.52 -15.80 1.59
C VAL A 364 18.80 -15.99 0.79
N THR A 365 18.85 -15.56 -0.47
CA THR A 365 20.06 -15.66 -1.30
C THR A 365 20.00 -14.71 -2.50
N SER A 366 21.18 -14.36 -3.03
CA SER A 366 21.32 -13.52 -4.22
C SER A 366 22.57 -13.85 -5.02
N LYS A 367 22.57 -13.46 -6.30
CA LYS A 367 23.71 -13.62 -7.19
C LYS A 367 23.73 -12.51 -8.25
N SER A 368 24.86 -11.81 -8.35
CA SER A 368 25.12 -10.74 -9.33
C SER A 368 25.88 -11.26 -10.55
N ASN A 369 25.99 -10.43 -11.59
CA ASN A 369 26.67 -10.75 -12.85
C ASN A 369 26.10 -12.00 -13.55
N VAL A 370 24.78 -12.20 -13.45
CA VAL A 370 24.06 -13.30 -14.07
C VAL A 370 23.53 -12.87 -15.42
N ARG A 371 23.67 -13.73 -16.43
CA ARG A 371 23.09 -13.50 -17.76
C ARG A 371 21.66 -14.00 -17.81
N TYR A 372 20.79 -13.21 -18.43
CA TYR A 372 19.40 -13.56 -18.69
C TYR A 372 19.07 -13.24 -20.15
N LYS A 373 18.79 -14.29 -20.91
CA LYS A 373 18.35 -14.22 -22.31
C LYS A 373 16.83 -14.28 -22.37
N TYR A 374 16.22 -13.30 -23.01
CA TYR A 374 14.76 -13.28 -23.21
C TYR A 374 14.31 -14.52 -23.97
N ALA A 375 13.22 -15.14 -23.51
CA ALA A 375 12.65 -16.30 -24.15
C ALA A 375 11.47 -15.92 -25.02
N VAL A 376 11.37 -16.53 -26.19
CA VAL A 376 10.12 -16.62 -26.94
C VAL A 376 9.78 -18.09 -27.02
N PRO A 377 9.20 -18.69 -25.94
CA PRO A 377 8.91 -20.10 -25.95
C PRO A 377 7.78 -20.38 -26.94
N THR A 378 7.87 -21.52 -27.64
CA THR A 378 6.78 -22.02 -28.49
C THR A 378 5.66 -22.70 -27.68
N VAL A 379 5.73 -22.59 -26.36
CA VAL A 379 4.98 -23.33 -25.35
C VAL A 379 4.52 -22.36 -24.26
N PRO A 380 3.39 -22.62 -23.59
CA PRO A 380 2.83 -21.69 -22.61
C PRO A 380 3.69 -21.52 -21.36
N PHE A 381 3.42 -20.44 -20.62
CA PHE A 381 3.89 -20.26 -19.25
C PHE A 381 3.29 -21.37 -18.38
N LEU A 382 4.12 -22.18 -17.73
CA LEU A 382 3.63 -23.28 -16.88
C LEU A 382 3.60 -22.86 -15.41
N ILE A 383 2.52 -23.25 -14.72
CA ILE A 383 2.38 -23.23 -13.26
C ILE A 383 2.13 -24.68 -12.81
N GLY A 384 2.88 -25.14 -11.81
CA GLY A 384 2.82 -26.51 -11.30
C GLY A 384 3.52 -27.57 -12.16
N ALA A 385 4.26 -27.18 -13.21
CA ALA A 385 5.04 -28.07 -14.04
C ALA A 385 6.35 -27.44 -14.55
N GLY A 386 7.33 -28.29 -14.85
CA GLY A 386 8.72 -27.87 -15.06
C GLY A 386 9.33 -28.16 -16.43
N LYS A 387 8.67 -28.98 -17.26
CA LYS A 387 9.21 -29.42 -18.56
C LYS A 387 8.37 -28.92 -19.74
N PRO A 388 8.45 -27.62 -20.06
CA PRO A 388 7.62 -27.01 -21.09
C PRO A 388 7.87 -27.56 -22.50
N GLU A 389 9.06 -28.08 -22.78
CA GLU A 389 9.42 -28.65 -24.08
C GLU A 389 8.65 -29.91 -24.49
N MET A 390 7.93 -30.57 -23.57
CA MET A 390 7.12 -31.76 -23.87
C MET A 390 5.62 -31.45 -24.04
N TYR A 391 5.23 -30.19 -24.05
CA TYR A 391 3.82 -29.78 -24.17
C TYR A 391 3.11 -30.46 -25.36
N PRO A 392 1.89 -31.02 -25.16
CA PRO A 392 1.05 -30.96 -23.95
C PRO A 392 1.37 -31.99 -22.87
N ALA A 393 2.33 -32.88 -23.09
CA ALA A 393 2.75 -33.95 -22.18
C ALA A 393 3.87 -33.52 -21.21
N CYS A 394 3.73 -32.34 -20.59
CA CYS A 394 4.69 -31.77 -19.63
C CYS A 394 5.07 -32.76 -18.49
N ASP A 395 6.15 -32.45 -17.78
CA ASP A 395 6.74 -33.29 -16.71
C ASP A 395 7.31 -32.39 -15.59
N TYR A 396 7.87 -33.01 -14.53
CA TYR A 396 8.31 -32.36 -13.29
C TYR A 396 7.17 -31.61 -12.60
N PHE A 397 6.11 -32.33 -12.27
CA PHE A 397 4.95 -31.78 -11.59
C PHE A 397 5.26 -31.39 -10.14
N PHE A 398 4.66 -30.30 -9.69
CA PHE A 398 4.70 -29.89 -8.29
C PHE A 398 3.72 -30.69 -7.45
N ASN A 399 4.23 -31.47 -6.50
CA ASN A 399 3.41 -32.25 -5.55
C ASN A 399 3.16 -31.43 -4.28
N GLY A 400 2.34 -30.39 -4.42
CA GLY A 400 1.94 -29.50 -3.35
C GLY A 400 0.80 -28.58 -3.81
N TYR A 401 0.35 -27.70 -2.93
CA TYR A 401 -0.61 -26.65 -3.28
C TYR A 401 0.14 -25.39 -3.72
N LEU A 402 -0.40 -24.72 -4.73
CA LEU A 402 0.02 -23.41 -5.20
C LEU A 402 -1.16 -22.46 -5.04
N ASP A 403 -0.85 -21.23 -4.67
CA ASP A 403 -1.83 -20.17 -4.55
C ASP A 403 -1.20 -18.83 -4.94
N ASP A 404 -2.03 -17.89 -5.38
CA ASP A 404 -1.71 -16.47 -5.49
C ASP A 404 -0.38 -16.19 -6.24
N VAL A 405 -0.20 -16.87 -7.38
CA VAL A 405 1.01 -16.70 -8.19
C VAL A 405 0.92 -15.36 -8.92
N ARG A 406 1.96 -14.54 -8.84
CA ARG A 406 1.97 -13.18 -9.39
C ARG A 406 3.24 -12.90 -10.16
N TYR A 407 3.11 -12.24 -11.31
CA TYR A 407 4.24 -11.73 -12.07
C TYR A 407 4.16 -10.22 -12.23
N HIS A 408 5.26 -9.53 -11.92
CA HIS A 408 5.39 -8.08 -11.99
C HIS A 408 6.57 -7.71 -12.90
N ASN A 409 6.42 -6.65 -13.70
CA ASN A 409 7.44 -6.18 -14.64
C ASN A 409 8.54 -5.29 -14.01
N TRP A 410 8.63 -5.29 -12.68
CA TRP A 410 9.66 -4.55 -11.95
C TRP A 410 10.28 -5.39 -10.85
N ARG A 411 11.45 -4.96 -10.40
CA ARG A 411 12.10 -5.56 -9.23
C ARG A 411 11.55 -4.91 -7.97
N MET A 412 10.79 -5.66 -7.18
CA MET A 412 10.36 -5.23 -5.87
C MET A 412 11.54 -5.13 -4.89
N SER A 413 11.47 -4.14 -4.01
CA SER A 413 12.39 -4.00 -2.88
C SER A 413 12.17 -5.09 -1.84
N SER A 414 13.13 -5.27 -0.93
CA SER A 414 12.98 -6.23 0.16
C SER A 414 11.82 -5.82 1.09
N ALA A 415 11.60 -4.51 1.28
CA ALA A 415 10.45 -4.00 2.04
C ALA A 415 9.13 -4.30 1.34
N GLN A 416 9.04 -4.13 0.01
CA GLN A 416 7.84 -4.46 -0.76
C GLN A 416 7.53 -5.96 -0.76
N ILE A 417 8.56 -6.81 -0.78
CA ILE A 417 8.39 -8.27 -0.70
C ILE A 417 8.01 -8.69 0.72
N ALA A 418 8.57 -8.04 1.74
CA ALA A 418 8.18 -8.24 3.13
C ALA A 418 6.73 -7.79 3.39
N ASP A 419 6.31 -6.67 2.80
CA ASP A 419 4.94 -6.15 2.83
C ASP A 419 3.98 -7.09 2.09
N MET A 420 4.32 -7.54 0.88
CA MET A 420 3.51 -8.53 0.12
C MET A 420 3.37 -9.85 0.88
N TYR A 421 4.45 -10.31 1.50
CA TYR A 421 4.41 -11.44 2.40
C TYR A 421 3.53 -11.15 3.62
N GLY A 422 3.73 -10.03 4.32
CA GLY A 422 2.95 -9.63 5.50
C GLY A 422 1.46 -9.42 5.23
N GLN A 423 1.09 -8.97 4.02
CA GLN A 423 -0.30 -8.90 3.55
C GLN A 423 -0.88 -10.28 3.26
N SER A 424 -0.06 -11.25 2.86
CA SER A 424 -0.51 -12.62 2.62
C SER A 424 -0.34 -13.56 3.84
N LEU A 425 0.27 -13.04 4.92
CA LEU A 425 0.19 -13.62 6.26
C LEU A 425 -1.19 -13.54 6.86
N ASP A 426 -2.09 -12.73 6.29
CA ASP A 426 -3.52 -12.74 6.61
C ASP A 426 -4.15 -14.15 6.50
N ASN A 427 -3.49 -15.10 5.80
CA ASN A 427 -3.93 -16.48 5.63
C ASN A 427 -3.09 -17.59 6.31
N ALA A 428 -1.95 -17.28 6.94
CA ALA A 428 -1.17 -18.26 7.70
C ALA A 428 -0.14 -17.52 8.54
N TYR A 429 0.00 -17.72 9.86
CA TYR A 429 1.34 -17.63 10.51
C TYR A 429 1.38 -18.03 11.98
N THR A 430 1.61 -19.30 12.33
CA THR A 430 1.88 -19.69 13.73
C THR A 430 3.29 -19.29 14.19
N ASP A 431 3.44 -18.09 14.79
CA ASP A 431 4.62 -17.71 15.60
C ASP A 431 4.09 -17.44 17.02
N THR A 432 4.60 -18.12 18.04
CA THR A 432 4.14 -17.86 19.42
C THR A 432 4.59 -16.47 19.86
N VAL A 433 3.65 -15.55 20.01
CA VAL A 433 3.87 -14.23 20.61
C VAL A 433 3.83 -14.38 22.13
N ASP A 434 4.95 -14.11 22.79
CA ASP A 434 5.10 -14.31 24.24
C ASP A 434 4.47 -13.18 25.07
N SER A 435 4.38 -11.96 24.54
CA SER A 435 3.71 -10.81 25.17
C SER A 435 3.21 -9.83 24.11
N ILE A 436 2.08 -9.16 24.39
CA ILE A 436 1.48 -8.11 23.55
C ILE A 436 1.22 -6.88 24.41
N ARG A 437 1.69 -5.70 23.98
CA ARG A 437 1.42 -4.42 24.62
C ARG A 437 0.21 -3.72 23.98
N LEU A 438 -0.85 -3.55 24.76
CA LEU A 438 -2.05 -2.82 24.39
C LEU A 438 -1.99 -1.38 24.88
N VAL A 439 -2.44 -0.43 24.06
CA VAL A 439 -2.44 1.01 24.41
C VAL A 439 -3.81 1.63 24.13
N SER A 440 -4.32 2.44 25.05
CA SER A 440 -5.45 3.35 24.83
C SER A 440 -4.95 4.79 24.87
N TYR A 441 -5.25 5.60 23.85
CA TYR A 441 -4.84 7.00 23.86
C TYR A 441 -5.83 7.94 23.13
N ASN A 442 -6.45 8.84 23.87
CA ASN A 442 -7.20 9.96 23.31
C ASN A 442 -6.22 11.07 22.88
N ILE A 443 -6.16 11.34 21.58
CA ILE A 443 -5.14 12.24 21.01
C ILE A 443 -5.59 13.69 20.90
N ALA A 444 -6.84 14.02 21.29
CA ALA A 444 -7.42 15.36 21.19
C ALA A 444 -7.17 16.02 19.82
N HIS A 445 -7.43 15.28 18.73
CA HIS A 445 -7.14 15.66 17.33
C HIS A 445 -5.71 16.20 17.13
N ALA A 446 -4.75 15.75 17.93
CA ALA A 446 -3.35 16.18 18.00
C ALA A 446 -3.12 17.65 18.39
N GLU A 447 -4.10 18.33 18.97
CA GLU A 447 -3.93 19.62 19.61
C GLU A 447 -3.54 19.43 21.07
N GLY A 448 -2.34 19.87 21.44
CA GLY A 448 -1.89 19.74 22.82
C GLY A 448 -2.52 20.77 23.76
N GLU A 449 -2.21 20.62 25.04
CA GLU A 449 -2.59 21.58 26.10
C GLU A 449 -1.93 22.97 25.90
N ASP A 450 -0.94 23.06 25.02
CA ASP A 450 -0.34 24.31 24.57
C ASP A 450 -1.11 24.99 23.42
N GLY A 451 -2.21 24.39 22.96
CA GLY A 451 -3.02 24.85 21.82
C GLY A 451 -2.32 24.66 20.46
N VAL A 452 -1.26 23.85 20.40
CA VAL A 452 -0.50 23.60 19.17
C VAL A 452 -0.92 22.26 18.57
N LEU A 453 -1.40 22.29 17.33
CA LEU A 453 -1.62 21.10 16.52
C LEU A 453 -0.27 20.49 16.10
N ASN A 454 0.08 19.34 16.65
CA ASN A 454 1.34 18.66 16.37
C ASN A 454 1.17 17.14 16.37
N LEU A 455 0.92 16.58 15.18
CA LEU A 455 0.72 15.14 15.00
C LEU A 455 2.04 14.33 15.15
N SER A 456 3.19 14.92 14.82
CA SER A 456 4.50 14.29 15.07
C SER A 456 4.73 14.07 16.56
N ARG A 457 4.35 15.02 17.42
CA ARG A 457 4.41 14.85 18.87
C ARG A 457 3.54 13.68 19.36
N ILE A 458 2.39 13.43 18.73
CA ILE A 458 1.56 12.27 19.03
C ILE A 458 2.26 10.98 18.58
N ALA A 459 2.92 10.97 17.40
CA ALA A 459 3.73 9.83 16.98
C ALA A 459 4.87 9.53 17.96
N ASP A 460 5.61 10.56 18.41
CA ASP A 460 6.68 10.41 19.41
C ASP A 460 6.15 9.77 20.70
N VAL A 461 4.98 10.22 21.18
CA VAL A 461 4.33 9.61 22.36
C VAL A 461 3.98 8.14 22.13
N ILE A 462 3.41 7.80 20.97
CA ILE A 462 3.03 6.42 20.66
C ILE A 462 4.27 5.54 20.53
N GLU A 463 5.33 6.02 19.88
CA GLU A 463 6.62 5.32 19.76
C GLU A 463 7.22 5.04 21.15
N ASP A 464 7.22 6.04 22.04
CA ASP A 464 7.71 5.92 23.41
C ASP A 464 6.92 4.90 24.26
N THR A 465 5.65 4.63 23.94
CA THR A 465 4.87 3.57 24.63
C THR A 465 5.30 2.16 24.23
N GLU A 466 5.98 2.02 23.09
CA GLU A 466 6.30 0.74 22.43
C GLU A 466 5.07 -0.13 22.11
N GLY A 467 3.86 0.45 22.06
CA GLY A 467 2.59 -0.26 21.90
C GLY A 467 2.54 -1.17 20.66
N ASP A 468 2.00 -2.38 20.83
CA ASP A 468 1.80 -3.33 19.73
C ASP A 468 0.43 -3.14 19.06
N ILE A 469 -0.61 -2.90 19.86
CA ILE A 469 -1.97 -2.59 19.40
C ILE A 469 -2.47 -1.38 20.16
N ILE A 470 -2.80 -0.31 19.43
CA ILE A 470 -3.13 1.00 19.99
C ILE A 470 -4.53 1.40 19.53
N GLY A 471 -5.43 1.65 20.48
CA GLY A 471 -6.71 2.28 20.22
C GLY A 471 -6.64 3.78 20.44
N LEU A 472 -6.88 4.56 19.37
CA LEU A 472 -6.89 6.01 19.39
C LEU A 472 -8.32 6.57 19.40
N GLN A 473 -8.55 7.61 20.19
CA GLN A 473 -9.80 8.37 20.23
C GLN A 473 -9.56 9.84 19.83
N GLU A 474 -10.62 10.52 19.41
CA GLU A 474 -10.57 11.91 18.91
C GLU A 474 -9.68 12.11 17.69
N VAL A 475 -9.77 11.18 16.75
CA VAL A 475 -8.96 11.20 15.52
C VAL A 475 -9.75 11.92 14.43
N ASP A 476 -9.16 12.98 13.85
CA ASP A 476 -9.73 13.66 12.69
C ASP A 476 -9.27 13.01 11.37
N ASN A 477 -10.16 13.03 10.39
CA ASN A 477 -9.89 12.69 9.00
C ASN A 477 -10.39 13.83 8.09
N GLY A 478 -9.47 14.68 7.63
CA GLY A 478 -9.82 15.71 6.65
C GLY A 478 -10.55 16.93 7.22
N LYS A 479 -10.48 17.21 8.54
CA LYS A 479 -11.08 18.43 9.13
C LYS A 479 -10.15 19.64 9.05
N ALA A 480 -10.75 20.82 8.93
CA ALA A 480 -10.00 22.08 8.86
C ALA A 480 -9.13 22.34 10.11
N ARG A 481 -9.63 21.99 11.31
CA ARG A 481 -8.90 22.16 12.58
C ARG A 481 -7.65 21.28 12.68
N SER A 482 -7.60 20.19 11.91
CA SER A 482 -6.47 19.25 11.84
C SER A 482 -5.67 19.40 10.53
N ASN A 483 -5.72 20.58 9.89
CA ASN A 483 -5.06 20.86 8.60
C ASN A 483 -5.44 19.89 7.47
N TYR A 484 -6.67 19.36 7.51
CA TYR A 484 -7.20 18.39 6.53
C TYR A 484 -6.38 17.09 6.44
N VAL A 485 -5.62 16.75 7.48
CA VAL A 485 -4.82 15.53 7.54
C VAL A 485 -5.72 14.33 7.87
N ASP A 486 -5.48 13.20 7.22
CA ASP A 486 -5.93 11.89 7.71
C ASP A 486 -4.96 11.46 8.81
N GLN A 487 -5.34 11.72 10.06
CA GLN A 487 -4.44 11.53 11.19
C GLN A 487 -4.12 10.06 11.42
N ALA A 488 -5.08 9.17 11.21
CA ALA A 488 -4.89 7.73 11.36
C ALA A 488 -3.88 7.21 10.33
N ALA A 489 -4.06 7.55 9.05
CA ALA A 489 -3.15 7.15 7.99
C ALA A 489 -1.74 7.75 8.17
N TRP A 490 -1.67 9.02 8.58
CA TRP A 490 -0.39 9.68 8.82
C TRP A 490 0.39 9.03 9.97
N LEU A 491 -0.26 8.76 11.11
CA LEU A 491 0.38 8.10 12.25
C LEU A 491 0.83 6.69 11.88
N ALA A 492 -0.01 5.92 11.20
CA ALA A 492 0.29 4.56 10.74
C ALA A 492 1.53 4.51 9.85
N ASN A 493 1.64 5.43 8.88
CA ASN A 493 2.78 5.52 7.98
C ASN A 493 4.08 5.89 8.71
N ASN A 494 4.02 6.83 9.67
CA ASN A 494 5.22 7.25 10.41
C ASN A 494 5.69 6.19 11.42
N LEU A 495 4.75 5.45 12.03
CA LEU A 495 5.04 4.41 13.02
C LEU A 495 5.22 3.01 12.40
N ASN A 496 5.09 2.89 11.08
CA ASN A 496 5.15 1.63 10.34
C ASN A 496 4.18 0.57 10.90
N MET A 497 2.91 0.95 11.02
CA MET A 497 1.82 0.13 11.57
C MET A 497 0.67 -0.03 10.57
N TYR A 498 -0.08 -1.13 10.70
CA TYR A 498 -1.41 -1.27 10.09
C TYR A 498 -2.39 -0.35 10.81
N TYR A 499 -3.41 0.12 10.10
CA TYR A 499 -4.44 0.95 10.73
C TYR A 499 -5.84 0.67 10.22
N ALA A 500 -6.82 1.01 11.06
CA ALA A 500 -8.20 1.13 10.68
C ALA A 500 -8.80 2.39 11.30
N TYR A 501 -9.69 3.05 10.54
CA TYR A 501 -10.38 4.26 10.99
C TYR A 501 -11.89 4.03 11.02
N GLY A 502 -12.51 4.37 12.15
CA GLY A 502 -13.93 4.21 12.42
C GLY A 502 -14.58 5.56 12.62
N PRO A 503 -15.16 6.16 11.57
CA PRO A 503 -15.82 7.46 11.71
C PRO A 503 -17.05 7.40 12.61
N THR A 504 -17.30 8.47 13.34
CA THR A 504 -18.50 8.64 14.18
C THR A 504 -19.37 9.79 13.68
N ILE A 505 -18.80 11.01 13.60
CA ILE A 505 -19.49 12.24 13.18
C ILE A 505 -19.02 12.62 11.78
N ASP A 506 -19.97 12.84 10.87
CA ASP A 506 -19.78 13.39 9.51
C ASP A 506 -18.62 12.75 8.72
N ASN A 507 -18.31 11.47 8.98
CA ASN A 507 -17.21 10.71 8.40
C ASN A 507 -15.79 11.26 8.59
N THR A 508 -15.63 12.36 9.33
CA THR A 508 -14.37 13.14 9.42
C THR A 508 -13.81 13.23 10.83
N TYR A 509 -14.48 12.64 11.81
CA TYR A 509 -14.01 12.47 13.18
C TYR A 509 -14.40 11.11 13.72
N GLY A 510 -13.55 10.47 14.51
CA GLY A 510 -13.87 9.20 15.13
C GLY A 510 -12.73 8.55 15.91
N ASN A 511 -12.71 7.22 15.86
CA ASN A 511 -11.71 6.39 16.52
C ASN A 511 -10.77 5.79 15.46
N ALA A 512 -9.57 5.40 15.87
CA ALA A 512 -8.68 4.59 15.05
C ALA A 512 -8.09 3.44 15.85
N ILE A 513 -7.64 2.41 15.15
CA ILE A 513 -6.84 1.32 15.72
C ILE A 513 -5.55 1.26 14.90
N LEU A 514 -4.39 1.33 15.57
CA LEU A 514 -3.08 1.04 14.98
C LEU A 514 -2.60 -0.30 15.50
N SER A 515 -1.89 -1.07 14.67
CA SER A 515 -1.39 -2.39 15.05
C SER A 515 -0.07 -2.70 14.35
N LYS A 516 0.93 -3.23 15.08
CA LYS A 516 2.12 -3.84 14.47
C LYS A 516 1.77 -5.08 13.65
N TYR A 517 0.65 -5.73 13.99
CA TYR A 517 0.16 -6.94 13.35
C TYR A 517 -0.95 -6.67 12.34
N PRO A 518 -1.14 -7.52 11.32
CA PRO A 518 -2.18 -7.31 10.32
C PRO A 518 -3.59 -7.22 10.92
N ILE A 519 -4.36 -6.24 10.43
CA ILE A 519 -5.78 -6.07 10.75
C ILE A 519 -6.60 -6.71 9.63
N LEU A 520 -7.15 -7.90 9.89
CA LEU A 520 -7.86 -8.72 8.90
C LEU A 520 -9.22 -8.16 8.51
N CYS A 521 -9.96 -7.65 9.50
CA CYS A 521 -11.24 -7.01 9.27
C CYS A 521 -11.57 -6.05 10.41
N VAL A 522 -12.39 -5.04 10.12
CA VAL A 522 -12.87 -4.10 11.13
C VAL A 522 -14.36 -3.86 10.95
N ASN A 523 -15.08 -3.91 12.05
CA ASN A 523 -16.48 -3.51 12.13
C ASN A 523 -16.60 -2.25 12.98
N ASN A 524 -17.25 -1.22 12.45
CA ASN A 524 -17.53 0.02 13.18
C ASN A 524 -19.04 0.12 13.47
N TYR A 525 -19.41 0.02 14.74
CA TYR A 525 -20.79 0.03 15.18
C TYR A 525 -21.14 1.35 15.83
N LYS A 526 -22.02 2.12 15.19
CA LYS A 526 -22.60 3.33 15.78
C LYS A 526 -23.40 2.97 17.03
N LEU A 527 -23.08 3.63 18.14
CA LEU A 527 -23.78 3.47 19.40
C LEU A 527 -25.08 4.28 19.40
N PRO A 528 -26.06 3.92 20.26
CA PRO A 528 -27.34 4.60 20.28
C PRO A 528 -27.19 6.10 20.57
N LEU A 529 -27.79 6.93 19.71
CA LEU A 529 -27.96 8.36 19.91
C LEU A 529 -29.18 8.63 20.78
N TYR A 530 -29.07 9.59 21.68
CA TYR A 530 -30.20 10.10 22.46
C TYR A 530 -30.25 11.62 22.31
N GLY A 531 -31.21 12.14 21.56
CA GLY A 531 -31.33 13.58 21.34
C GLY A 531 -30.30 14.13 20.36
N SER A 532 -29.68 15.27 20.71
CA SER A 532 -28.70 15.99 19.87
C SER A 532 -27.25 15.75 20.28
N GLU A 533 -26.99 14.69 21.03
CA GLU A 533 -25.67 14.27 21.47
C GLU A 533 -24.77 13.90 20.28
N GLU A 534 -23.46 13.92 20.51
CA GLU A 534 -22.48 13.47 19.52
C GLU A 534 -22.62 11.97 19.23
N GLN A 535 -22.65 11.60 17.94
CA GLN A 535 -22.62 10.19 17.54
C GLN A 535 -21.31 9.56 18.00
N ARG A 536 -21.42 8.43 18.71
CA ARG A 536 -20.28 7.61 19.16
C ARG A 536 -20.30 6.24 18.52
N ALA A 537 -19.17 5.54 18.53
CA ALA A 537 -19.08 4.19 17.98
C ALA A 537 -18.12 3.31 18.79
N VAL A 538 -18.26 2.00 18.62
CA VAL A 538 -17.25 1.01 18.99
C VAL A 538 -16.73 0.36 17.71
N MET A 539 -15.41 0.39 17.54
CA MET A 539 -14.73 -0.40 16.53
C MET A 539 -14.39 -1.76 17.14
N VAL A 540 -14.51 -2.83 16.35
CA VAL A 540 -13.96 -4.15 16.68
C VAL A 540 -13.09 -4.57 15.51
N ALA A 541 -11.78 -4.62 15.74
CA ALA A 541 -10.79 -5.11 14.78
C ALA A 541 -10.49 -6.57 15.07
N THR A 542 -10.35 -7.36 14.01
CA THR A 542 -9.86 -8.73 14.04
C THR A 542 -8.39 -8.69 13.63
N ILE A 543 -7.50 -9.04 14.56
CA ILE A 543 -6.06 -8.87 14.41
C ILE A 543 -5.38 -10.23 14.45
N LEU A 544 -4.48 -10.48 13.51
CA LEU A 544 -3.74 -11.72 13.41
C LEU A 544 -2.39 -11.62 14.11
N ILE A 545 -2.26 -12.23 15.28
CA ILE A 545 -1.06 -12.17 16.10
C ILE A 545 -0.48 -13.56 16.20
N GLY A 546 0.67 -13.79 15.57
CA GLY A 546 1.32 -15.09 15.69
C GLY A 546 0.44 -16.25 15.26
N GLY A 547 -0.50 -16.02 14.33
CA GLY A 547 -1.32 -17.07 13.71
C GLY A 547 -2.55 -17.42 14.50
N LYS A 548 -2.74 -16.71 15.61
CA LYS A 548 -3.98 -16.70 16.38
C LYS A 548 -4.69 -15.41 16.06
N VAL A 549 -6.00 -15.52 15.88
CA VAL A 549 -6.85 -14.36 15.74
C VAL A 549 -7.25 -13.90 17.13
N VAL A 550 -7.15 -12.59 17.36
CA VAL A 550 -7.74 -11.92 18.53
C VAL A 550 -8.63 -10.79 18.04
N HIS A 551 -9.57 -10.38 18.88
CA HIS A 551 -10.31 -9.16 18.65
C HIS A 551 -9.79 -8.02 19.54
N PHE A 552 -9.73 -6.82 18.98
CA PHE A 552 -9.43 -5.60 19.70
C PHE A 552 -10.51 -4.58 19.45
N ALA A 553 -11.23 -4.21 20.50
CA ALA A 553 -12.27 -3.20 20.45
C ALA A 553 -11.73 -1.84 20.86
N ASN A 554 -12.17 -0.77 20.21
CA ASN A 554 -11.83 0.59 20.59
C ASN A 554 -13.06 1.49 20.58
N THR A 555 -13.27 2.27 21.64
CA THR A 555 -14.44 3.14 21.75
C THR A 555 -14.13 4.49 22.40
N HIS A 556 -15.04 5.44 22.20
CA HIS A 556 -15.07 6.72 22.90
C HIS A 556 -16.53 7.00 23.26
N LEU A 557 -16.88 6.94 24.54
CA LEU A 557 -18.24 7.16 25.02
C LEU A 557 -18.58 8.64 25.16
N ILE A 558 -19.87 8.97 25.24
CA ILE A 558 -20.30 10.36 25.34
C ILE A 558 -19.75 11.04 26.59
N ASN A 559 -19.14 12.21 26.38
CA ASN A 559 -18.65 13.07 27.43
C ASN A 559 -19.78 13.98 27.92
N GLU A 560 -20.21 13.79 29.17
CA GLU A 560 -20.98 14.75 29.98
C GLU A 560 -21.37 14.07 31.31
N VAL A 561 -21.16 14.75 32.44
CA VAL A 561 -21.39 14.15 33.77
C VAL A 561 -22.86 13.75 33.97
N GLU A 562 -23.80 14.53 33.42
CA GLU A 562 -25.25 14.29 33.52
C GLU A 562 -25.71 13.10 32.64
N ASN A 563 -24.88 12.69 31.68
CA ASN A 563 -25.17 11.67 30.68
C ASN A 563 -24.73 10.25 31.06
N MET A 564 -24.48 9.98 32.34
CA MET A 564 -24.17 8.62 32.84
C MET A 564 -25.23 7.58 32.42
N HIS A 565 -26.51 7.98 32.36
CA HIS A 565 -27.60 7.12 31.91
C HIS A 565 -27.48 6.76 30.42
N ILE A 566 -26.99 7.67 29.58
CA ILE A 566 -26.69 7.44 28.15
C ILE A 566 -25.48 6.51 28.03
N ARG A 567 -24.39 6.75 28.77
CA ARG A 567 -23.24 5.84 28.82
C ARG A 567 -23.65 4.42 29.21
N ASN A 568 -24.57 4.26 30.16
CA ASN A 568 -25.13 2.94 30.50
C ASN A 568 -25.83 2.26 29.30
N PHE A 569 -26.57 3.01 28.47
CA PHE A 569 -27.18 2.45 27.26
C PHE A 569 -26.14 2.13 26.19
N GLN A 570 -25.15 3.00 26.00
CA GLN A 570 -24.03 2.78 25.08
C GLN A 570 -23.23 1.53 25.48
N VAL A 571 -22.87 1.38 26.76
CA VAL A 571 -22.20 0.19 27.29
C VAL A 571 -23.05 -1.07 27.12
N LYS A 572 -24.36 -1.01 27.36
CA LYS A 572 -25.25 -2.17 27.12
C LYS A 572 -25.25 -2.56 25.65
N GLU A 573 -25.20 -1.61 24.74
CA GLU A 573 -25.12 -1.91 23.31
C GLU A 573 -23.75 -2.48 22.94
N ILE A 574 -22.66 -1.91 23.46
CA ILE A 574 -21.30 -2.45 23.31
C ILE A 574 -21.27 -3.90 23.78
N LEU A 575 -21.83 -4.22 24.95
CA LEU A 575 -21.86 -5.58 25.47
C LEU A 575 -22.63 -6.53 24.55
N LYS A 576 -23.76 -6.12 23.98
CA LYS A 576 -24.48 -6.94 22.98
C LYS A 576 -23.61 -7.21 21.76
N ILE A 577 -22.97 -6.16 21.22
CA ILE A 577 -22.10 -6.24 20.04
C ILE A 577 -20.92 -7.16 20.33
N VAL A 578 -20.14 -6.86 21.36
CA VAL A 578 -18.92 -7.57 21.75
C VAL A 578 -19.19 -9.03 22.09
N ASN A 579 -20.34 -9.36 22.67
CA ASN A 579 -20.68 -10.75 22.98
C ASN A 579 -20.82 -11.65 21.73
N HIS A 580 -20.86 -11.07 20.52
CA HIS A 580 -20.76 -11.82 19.27
C HIS A 580 -19.31 -12.18 18.88
N PHE A 581 -18.31 -11.65 19.59
CA PHE A 581 -16.89 -11.77 19.32
C PHE A 581 -16.11 -12.43 20.48
N THR A 582 -16.79 -13.03 21.45
CA THR A 582 -16.16 -13.62 22.64
C THR A 582 -15.77 -15.10 22.47
N ASP A 583 -15.99 -15.66 21.29
CA ASP A 583 -15.60 -17.03 20.91
C ASP A 583 -14.08 -17.18 20.73
N ILE A 584 -13.37 -16.07 20.52
CA ILE A 584 -11.92 -15.95 20.61
C ILE A 584 -11.54 -14.80 21.58
N PRO A 585 -10.28 -14.67 22.03
CA PRO A 585 -9.89 -13.61 22.96
C PRO A 585 -10.20 -12.22 22.40
N ILE A 586 -10.84 -11.38 23.22
CA ILE A 586 -11.14 -9.98 22.91
C ILE A 586 -10.58 -9.06 23.99
N PHE A 587 -9.96 -7.97 23.56
CA PHE A 587 -9.49 -6.88 24.41
C PHE A 587 -10.19 -5.59 24.01
N MET A 588 -10.25 -4.60 24.90
CA MET A 588 -10.90 -3.33 24.60
C MET A 588 -10.15 -2.16 25.19
N SER A 589 -9.86 -1.16 24.37
CA SER A 589 -9.40 0.16 24.78
C SER A 589 -10.52 1.19 24.66
N GLY A 590 -10.36 2.32 25.32
CA GLY A 590 -11.18 3.48 25.04
C GLY A 590 -11.12 4.57 26.08
N ASP A 591 -11.58 5.74 25.65
CA ASP A 591 -12.03 6.80 26.54
C ASP A 591 -13.50 6.53 26.91
N PHE A 592 -13.72 6.00 28.09
CA PHE A 592 -15.06 5.67 28.57
C PHE A 592 -15.78 6.88 29.18
N ASN A 593 -15.12 8.04 29.28
CA ASN A 593 -15.59 9.22 30.01
C ASN A 593 -16.11 8.86 31.41
N GLU A 594 -15.51 7.83 32.03
CA GLU A 594 -16.02 7.24 33.26
C GLU A 594 -14.91 6.64 34.12
N ARG A 595 -15.08 6.71 35.45
CA ARG A 595 -14.13 6.12 36.41
C ARG A 595 -14.45 4.65 36.67
N ARG A 596 -13.42 3.86 37.01
CA ARG A 596 -13.51 2.40 37.17
C ARG A 596 -14.60 1.91 38.14
N SER A 597 -14.96 2.68 39.16
CA SER A 597 -15.96 2.32 40.17
C SER A 597 -17.40 2.69 39.83
N ASN A 598 -17.64 3.34 38.68
CA ASN A 598 -18.94 3.90 38.36
C ASN A 598 -19.81 2.92 37.54
N PRO A 599 -21.16 3.05 37.59
CA PRO A 599 -22.08 2.03 37.07
C PRO A 599 -21.88 1.60 35.61
N PRO A 600 -21.54 2.51 34.65
CA PRO A 600 -21.25 2.06 33.28
C PRO A 600 -20.07 1.08 33.22
N MET A 601 -19.02 1.30 34.02
CA MET A 601 -17.88 0.39 34.09
C MET A 601 -18.24 -0.93 34.76
N ASP A 602 -19.13 -0.92 35.76
CA ASP A 602 -19.63 -2.17 36.38
C ASP A 602 -20.41 -3.05 35.39
N LEU A 603 -21.07 -2.45 34.38
CA LEU A 603 -21.70 -3.22 33.31
C LEU A 603 -20.65 -3.89 32.41
N LEU A 604 -19.59 -3.16 32.00
CA LEU A 604 -18.50 -3.74 31.21
C LEU A 604 -17.84 -4.92 31.91
N LYS A 605 -17.77 -4.88 33.25
CA LYS A 605 -17.22 -5.95 34.07
C LYS A 605 -17.97 -7.30 34.00
N GLN A 606 -19.12 -7.35 33.31
CA GLN A 606 -19.81 -8.63 33.05
C GLN A 606 -19.03 -9.51 32.06
N ILE A 607 -18.31 -8.91 31.11
CA ILE A 607 -17.53 -9.62 30.08
C ILE A 607 -16.02 -9.37 30.27
N PHE A 608 -15.65 -8.19 30.76
CA PHE A 608 -14.26 -7.78 30.88
C PHE A 608 -13.79 -7.66 32.33
N LYS A 609 -12.48 -7.66 32.53
CA LYS A 609 -11.80 -7.15 33.72
C LYS A 609 -10.94 -5.98 33.32
N ASP A 610 -10.86 -4.99 34.18
CA ASP A 610 -9.94 -3.88 33.98
C ASP A 610 -8.49 -4.35 34.14
N SER A 611 -7.63 -4.05 33.17
CA SER A 611 -6.21 -4.45 33.19
C SER A 611 -5.50 -3.93 34.43
N TYR A 612 -5.84 -2.74 34.94
CA TYR A 612 -5.28 -2.20 36.17
C TYR A 612 -5.53 -3.11 37.38
N ASN A 613 -6.71 -3.73 37.47
CA ASN A 613 -7.06 -4.64 38.56
C ASN A 613 -6.47 -6.05 38.39
N LEU A 614 -5.97 -6.37 37.19
CA LEU A 614 -5.34 -7.65 36.86
C LEU A 614 -3.82 -7.59 36.97
N ALA A 615 -3.23 -6.42 36.76
CA ALA A 615 -1.81 -6.25 36.60
C ALA A 615 -1.00 -6.64 37.84
N GLU A 616 0.10 -7.37 37.65
CA GLU A 616 1.05 -7.64 38.74
C GLU A 616 1.79 -6.37 39.17
N ILE A 617 2.13 -5.51 38.20
CA ILE A 617 2.79 -4.23 38.41
C ILE A 617 1.91 -3.12 37.83
N THR A 618 1.65 -2.09 38.64
CA THR A 618 0.94 -0.88 38.21
C THR A 618 1.79 0.37 38.43
N ILE A 619 1.84 1.25 37.41
CA ILE A 619 2.58 2.53 37.46
C ILE A 619 1.65 3.71 37.16
N ASN A 620 1.80 4.80 37.93
CA ASN A 620 1.14 6.09 37.72
C ASN A 620 -0.40 6.01 37.59
N ASP A 621 -1.12 5.38 38.52
CA ASP A 621 -2.58 5.31 38.42
C ASP A 621 -3.27 6.65 38.69
N GLU A 622 -3.82 7.26 37.63
CA GLU A 622 -4.63 8.48 37.78
C GLU A 622 -6.14 8.19 37.89
N ASN A 623 -6.59 6.94 37.73
CA ASN A 623 -8.01 6.51 37.74
C ASN A 623 -8.93 7.47 36.95
N LYS A 624 -8.51 7.79 35.73
CA LYS A 624 -9.18 8.73 34.83
C LYS A 624 -10.24 8.01 33.97
N TRP A 625 -10.45 8.50 32.76
CA TRP A 625 -11.53 8.12 31.86
C TRP A 625 -11.13 7.03 30.87
N ASP A 626 -9.84 6.89 30.62
CA ASP A 626 -9.26 5.92 29.69
C ASP A 626 -8.93 4.61 30.39
N HIS A 627 -9.29 3.48 29.76
CA HIS A 627 -9.06 2.15 30.32
C HIS A 627 -8.68 1.14 29.23
N VAL A 628 -7.90 0.14 29.62
CA VAL A 628 -7.71 -1.10 28.84
C VAL A 628 -8.37 -2.25 29.59
N MET A 629 -9.26 -2.96 28.90
CA MET A 629 -10.15 -3.98 29.43
C MET A 629 -9.85 -5.34 28.78
N ILE A 630 -9.76 -6.39 29.58
CA ILE A 630 -9.35 -7.75 29.20
C ILE A 630 -10.52 -8.71 29.37
N CYS A 631 -10.90 -9.47 28.35
CA CYS A 631 -12.05 -10.39 28.45
C CYS A 631 -11.80 -11.49 29.49
N HIS A 632 -12.86 -11.90 30.19
CA HIS A 632 -12.83 -13.02 31.12
C HIS A 632 -12.28 -14.30 30.47
N SER A 633 -12.68 -14.60 29.23
CA SER A 633 -12.28 -15.83 28.54
C SER A 633 -10.76 -15.93 28.34
N PHE A 634 -10.06 -14.81 28.15
CA PHE A 634 -8.61 -14.79 28.03
C PHE A 634 -7.94 -15.19 29.37
N ILE A 635 -8.40 -14.60 30.47
CA ILE A 635 -7.88 -14.91 31.82
C ILE A 635 -8.20 -16.35 32.22
N ASP A 636 -9.43 -16.79 31.95
CA ASP A 636 -9.87 -18.15 32.25
C ASP A 636 -9.10 -19.21 31.43
N SER A 637 -8.54 -18.82 30.27
CA SER A 637 -7.68 -19.65 29.45
C SER A 637 -6.21 -19.71 29.91
N GLY A 638 -5.84 -18.95 30.95
CA GLY A 638 -4.50 -18.91 31.52
C GLY A 638 -3.71 -17.64 31.21
N GLY A 639 -4.27 -16.73 30.41
CA GLY A 639 -3.61 -15.47 30.07
C GLY A 639 -3.42 -14.57 31.29
N THR A 640 -2.33 -13.80 31.28
CA THR A 640 -1.94 -12.93 32.39
C THR A 640 -1.80 -11.48 31.94
N VAL A 641 -1.77 -10.58 32.92
CA VAL A 641 -1.49 -9.16 32.72
C VAL A 641 -0.31 -8.83 33.64
N PRO A 642 0.94 -8.90 33.18
CA PRO A 642 2.09 -8.60 34.03
C PRO A 642 2.19 -7.10 34.38
N TYR A 643 1.71 -6.22 33.49
CA TYR A 643 2.01 -4.79 33.58
C TYR A 643 0.82 -3.91 33.18
N ASN A 644 0.63 -2.81 33.91
CA ASN A 644 -0.26 -1.70 33.52
C ASN A 644 0.34 -0.35 33.96
N GLU A 645 0.18 0.67 33.12
CA GLU A 645 0.71 2.02 33.40
C GLU A 645 -0.16 3.12 32.79
N THR A 646 -0.31 4.25 33.49
CA THR A 646 -0.60 5.54 32.83
C THR A 646 0.72 6.19 32.43
N PHE A 647 0.98 6.29 31.13
CA PHE A 647 2.29 6.67 30.62
C PHE A 647 2.50 8.19 30.68
N ILE A 648 3.32 8.63 31.64
CA ILE A 648 3.55 10.06 31.92
C ILE A 648 5.03 10.38 31.74
N ASN A 649 5.33 11.22 30.75
CA ASN A 649 6.64 11.81 30.53
C ASN A 649 6.50 13.31 30.19
N SER A 650 7.61 13.99 29.92
CA SER A 650 7.58 15.43 29.62
C SER A 650 6.82 15.77 28.32
N VAL A 651 6.74 14.83 27.38
CA VAL A 651 6.02 15.01 26.12
C VAL A 651 4.52 14.80 26.32
N THR A 652 4.12 13.70 26.99
CA THR A 652 2.70 13.39 27.22
C THR A 652 1.98 14.44 28.06
N GLN A 653 2.69 15.13 28.95
CA GLN A 653 2.15 16.25 29.75
C GLN A 653 1.66 17.45 28.94
N VAL A 654 2.10 17.58 27.68
CA VAL A 654 1.68 18.69 26.79
C VAL A 654 0.96 18.16 25.55
N ALA A 655 1.19 16.91 25.16
CA ALA A 655 0.75 16.35 23.89
C ALA A 655 -0.77 16.19 23.75
N SER A 656 -1.46 15.88 24.85
CA SER A 656 -2.92 15.74 24.93
C SER A 656 -3.36 16.05 26.37
N ASN A 657 -4.64 16.37 26.56
CA ASN A 657 -5.27 16.45 27.87
C ASN A 657 -5.51 15.07 28.51
N HIS A 658 -5.30 13.99 27.74
CA HIS A 658 -5.31 12.60 28.19
C HIS A 658 -3.89 12.00 28.16
N TYR A 659 -3.66 10.97 28.96
CA TYR A 659 -2.40 10.21 28.97
C TYR A 659 -2.63 8.81 28.42
N PRO A 660 -1.67 8.24 27.67
CA PRO A 660 -1.79 6.87 27.19
C PRO A 660 -1.89 5.88 28.37
N ILE A 661 -2.76 4.90 28.25
CA ILE A 661 -2.85 3.76 29.17
C ILE A 661 -2.25 2.55 28.50
N ILE A 662 -1.23 1.95 29.13
CA ILE A 662 -0.51 0.77 28.67
C ILE A 662 -0.96 -0.45 29.48
N ALA A 663 -1.14 -1.59 28.81
CA ALA A 663 -1.27 -2.89 29.47
C ALA A 663 -0.54 -3.96 28.67
N ASP A 664 0.34 -4.72 29.32
CA ASP A 664 0.98 -5.89 28.72
C ASP A 664 0.14 -7.13 29.03
N ILE A 665 -0.02 -8.02 28.05
CA ILE A 665 -0.72 -9.29 28.19
C ILE A 665 0.15 -10.43 27.69
N GLU A 666 0.10 -11.57 28.38
CA GLU A 666 0.85 -12.78 28.01
C GLU A 666 -0.11 -13.99 27.91
N PRO A 667 -0.11 -14.75 26.80
CA PRO A 667 -1.06 -15.83 26.53
C PRO A 667 -0.79 -17.18 27.23
#